data_AF-A0A241VPB7-F1
#
_entry.id   AF-A0A241VPB7-F1
#
_cell.length_a   1.000
_cell.length_b   1.000
_cell.length_c   1.000
_cell.angle_alpha   90.00
_cell.angle_beta   90.00
_cell.angle_gamma   90.00
#
_symmetry.space_group_name_H-M   'P 1'
#
loop_
_entity.id
_entity.type
_entity.pdbx_description
1 polymer ?
#
loop_
_entity_poly.entity_id
_entity_poly.type
_entity_poly.pdbx_seq_one_letter_code
_entity_poly.pdbx_strand_id
1 'polypeptide(L)'
;MKIKRISKIDNFSIFKNFDWNTHLSIANQQNQTYDFKDINIFYGRNYSGKTSLSKIIRALETKRISSKYDNPNFEIQFQTGNPITQVNLSEFTHPIHVYNSDFVKENLKFIHDENANIESFSVTLGGENQQILDKITQLEIELGSNEEISKSGIYLDIHNKDNELKSAKTDHQTKVRNLDKNLSDKATRGLESIKYQHDLFGEINYNITKLNSDIAEAKKSNFQVLTDDQKAEKLALIRQTELPSPPDIPKYTLNFLSLVQATNETLKTVVSLSGKIDELTNNPTLNAWVQTGHQLHHNRDTCAFCSNKISEEREQSLKQHFNQEFQLLQSRISKGIQFLDNDLNSEILKFTLDLNLYYQQYYSKLSALSSNLHSTFSKQKASLKQLKVALEQKLENPFIEVESINPQDYSLEITTILKQISDIRDKCIQLNSDLKNQQIEAKNALRLNHVYHFLQDINYTQQNLDIDLSFQAIEPLKTELETLNSRKATILSDIEIEKAKLKSEGEACRCINEILQHDFGHQYLSLEPIETVSTNGQSIKFEIQRLKNGVKTKAHNLSEGECSLISFCYFLAKIQDDLDQGNKPIIWIDDPISSLDSNHIFFIFSLIEEKIVVNQKFGQLFISTHNLEFLKYLKRLNGKKWGNIQFFIIKRNFDSSAIVQMPNYMKNYFSELNFLFHQLHLCASEENINDQNYNVFYNFPNNARKFLELYSNFHYPDGFSNTDTEKLKSLWGEHLVFTFTDRINNEYSHLAGIFERSFTPLEQPEMNKASFAILKRIIALNPRQYEGFLKSIGIESTALDPLYIKLTT
;
A
#
# COMPACT_ATOMS: atom_id res chain seq x y z
N MET A 1 9.67 31.09 -2.31
CA MET A 1 8.90 32.26 -1.80
C MET A 1 9.53 33.54 -2.37
N LYS A 2 8.77 34.65 -2.54
CA LYS A 2 9.29 35.94 -3.04
C LYS A 2 8.68 37.12 -2.28
N ILE A 3 9.47 38.14 -1.96
CA ILE A 3 9.02 39.40 -1.40
C ILE A 3 8.29 40.17 -2.51
N LYS A 4 7.05 40.58 -2.23
CA LYS A 4 6.24 41.39 -3.13
C LYS A 4 6.58 42.87 -2.97
N ARG A 5 6.64 43.36 -1.72
CA ARG A 5 6.96 44.75 -1.36
C ARG A 5 7.21 44.90 0.14
N ILE A 6 7.79 46.04 0.53
CA ILE A 6 7.84 46.47 1.94
C ILE A 6 6.63 47.37 2.18
N SER A 7 5.50 46.81 2.62
CA SER A 7 4.20 47.50 2.74
C SER A 7 4.30 48.83 3.48
N LYS A 8 4.89 48.81 4.68
CA LYS A 8 4.98 49.98 5.56
C LYS A 8 6.30 49.98 6.34
N ILE A 9 6.83 51.17 6.59
CA ILE A 9 7.91 51.41 7.55
C ILE A 9 7.50 52.62 8.39
N ASP A 10 6.78 52.37 9.47
CA ASP A 10 6.27 53.43 10.36
C ASP A 10 7.42 54.06 11.15
N ASN A 11 8.34 53.24 11.65
CA ASN A 11 9.51 53.72 12.39
C ASN A 11 10.68 52.75 12.27
N PHE A 12 11.70 53.11 11.48
CA PHE A 12 12.96 52.36 11.44
C PHE A 12 14.11 53.26 10.95
N SER A 13 15.05 53.61 11.84
CA SER A 13 16.17 54.50 11.53
C SER A 13 15.68 55.84 10.95
N ILE A 14 15.98 56.16 9.69
CA ILE A 14 15.56 57.39 9.02
C ILE A 14 14.25 57.24 8.24
N PHE A 15 13.63 56.06 8.21
CA PHE A 15 12.28 55.89 7.65
C PHE A 15 11.24 56.18 8.72
N LYS A 16 10.31 57.09 8.40
CA LYS A 16 9.18 57.48 9.25
C LYS A 16 7.91 57.49 8.41
N ASN A 17 6.87 56.77 8.84
CA ASN A 17 5.56 56.72 8.19
C ASN A 17 5.60 56.46 6.67
N PHE A 18 6.53 55.63 6.21
CA PHE A 18 6.61 55.27 4.80
C PHE A 18 5.53 54.23 4.46
N ASP A 19 4.73 54.50 3.43
CA ASP A 19 3.76 53.56 2.85
C ASP A 19 4.08 53.32 1.37
N TRP A 20 4.23 52.06 1.00
CA TRP A 20 4.54 51.65 -0.36
C TRP A 20 3.47 52.08 -1.37
N ASN A 21 2.20 51.99 -1.00
CA ASN A 21 1.10 52.24 -1.93
C ASN A 21 1.02 53.71 -2.34
N THR A 22 1.38 54.61 -1.44
CA THR A 22 1.32 56.06 -1.69
C THR A 22 2.48 56.54 -2.56
N HIS A 23 3.69 55.98 -2.38
CA HIS A 23 4.89 56.44 -3.07
C HIS A 23 5.16 55.74 -4.40
N LEU A 24 4.57 54.56 -4.62
CA LEU A 24 4.82 53.70 -5.79
C LEU A 24 3.55 53.33 -6.56
N SER A 25 2.50 54.14 -6.47
CA SER A 25 1.30 54.01 -7.30
C SER A 25 1.62 54.28 -8.78
N ILE A 26 1.06 53.48 -9.68
CA ILE A 26 1.18 53.68 -11.13
C ILE A 26 0.17 54.76 -11.57
N ALA A 27 0.67 55.82 -12.20
CA ALA A 27 -0.20 56.84 -12.78
C ALA A 27 -1.14 56.20 -13.82
N ASN A 28 -2.44 56.51 -13.75
CA ASN A 28 -3.51 56.02 -14.63
C ASN A 28 -3.99 54.56 -14.42
N GLN A 29 -3.59 53.89 -13.33
CA GLN A 29 -4.14 52.57 -12.95
C GLN A 29 -4.51 52.57 -11.47
N GLN A 30 -5.82 52.61 -11.17
CA GLN A 30 -6.31 52.51 -9.78
C GLN A 30 -5.88 51.17 -9.16
N ASN A 31 -5.31 51.22 -7.96
CA ASN A 31 -4.87 50.08 -7.15
C ASN A 31 -3.70 49.24 -7.71
N GLN A 32 -2.88 49.74 -8.65
CA GLN A 32 -1.64 49.08 -9.06
C GLN A 32 -0.40 49.82 -8.56
N THR A 33 0.55 49.05 -8.01
CA THR A 33 1.82 49.55 -7.47
C THR A 33 3.02 48.91 -8.18
N TYR A 34 4.15 49.61 -8.19
CA TYR A 34 5.42 49.03 -8.62
C TYR A 34 5.95 48.03 -7.57
N ASP A 35 5.62 46.75 -7.74
CA ASP A 35 6.08 45.66 -6.89
C ASP A 35 7.48 45.16 -7.29
N PHE A 36 8.14 44.46 -6.36
CA PHE A 36 9.42 43.81 -6.62
C PHE A 36 9.34 42.72 -7.69
N LYS A 37 10.44 42.55 -8.43
CA LYS A 37 10.64 41.56 -9.48
C LYS A 37 11.75 40.58 -9.09
N ASP A 38 12.31 39.87 -10.07
CA ASP A 38 13.38 38.89 -9.83
C ASP A 38 14.68 39.60 -9.47
N ILE A 39 14.97 40.71 -10.13
CA ILE A 39 16.12 41.58 -9.84
C ILE A 39 15.62 42.99 -9.52
N ASN A 40 16.07 43.56 -8.39
CA ASN A 40 15.64 44.86 -7.88
C ASN A 40 16.85 45.72 -7.55
N ILE A 41 17.03 46.83 -8.27
CA ILE A 41 18.18 47.73 -8.09
C ILE A 41 17.72 49.03 -7.43
N PHE A 42 18.37 49.40 -6.34
CA PHE A 42 18.13 50.64 -5.62
C PHE A 42 19.32 51.58 -5.76
N TYR A 43 19.06 52.78 -6.25
CA TYR A 43 20.01 53.87 -6.21
C TYR A 43 19.66 54.86 -5.10
N GLY A 44 20.64 55.30 -4.32
CA GLY A 44 20.41 56.34 -3.33
C GLY A 44 21.69 57.00 -2.89
N ARG A 45 21.68 58.33 -2.73
CA ARG A 45 22.82 59.08 -2.21
C ARG A 45 23.23 58.56 -0.82
N ASN A 46 24.42 58.92 -0.36
CA ASN A 46 24.81 58.67 1.02
C ASN A 46 23.78 59.29 1.97
N TYR A 47 23.53 58.63 3.11
CA TYR A 47 22.51 59.01 4.08
C TYR A 47 21.06 58.92 3.61
N SER A 48 20.77 58.28 2.47
CA SER A 48 19.39 58.14 1.96
C SER A 48 18.57 57.01 2.59
N GLY A 49 19.20 56.04 3.25
CA GLY A 49 18.50 54.96 3.96
C GLY A 49 18.68 53.56 3.39
N LYS A 50 19.52 53.38 2.36
CA LYS A 50 19.88 52.07 1.77
C LYS A 50 20.16 51.00 2.84
N THR A 51 21.08 51.29 3.74
CA THR A 51 21.48 50.38 4.83
C THR A 51 20.40 50.16 5.88
N SER A 52 19.45 51.09 6.03
CA SER A 52 18.30 50.84 6.91
C SER A 52 17.38 49.77 6.31
N LEU A 53 17.18 49.77 4.99
CA LEU A 53 16.43 48.70 4.31
C LEU A 53 17.16 47.35 4.39
N SER A 54 18.48 47.34 4.13
CA SER A 54 19.25 46.09 4.23
C SER A 54 19.16 45.48 5.63
N LYS A 55 19.11 46.30 6.68
CA LYS A 55 18.93 45.85 8.06
C LYS A 55 17.54 45.33 8.40
N ILE A 56 16.49 45.88 7.79
CA ILE A 56 15.13 45.30 7.88
C ILE A 56 15.15 43.88 7.30
N ILE A 57 15.76 43.69 6.13
CA ILE A 57 15.86 42.38 5.49
C ILE A 57 16.81 41.45 6.27
N ARG A 58 17.89 41.97 6.85
CA ARG A 58 18.80 41.20 7.74
C ARG A 58 18.07 40.63 8.94
N ALA A 59 17.07 41.32 9.48
CA ALA A 59 16.26 40.80 10.58
C ALA A 59 15.46 39.54 10.20
N LEU A 60 15.12 39.36 8.91
CA LEU A 60 14.55 38.12 8.39
C LEU A 60 15.58 36.98 8.34
N GLU A 61 16.85 37.28 8.07
CA GLU A 61 17.94 36.27 8.10
C GLU A 61 18.23 35.83 9.53
N THR A 62 18.50 36.78 10.44
CA THR A 62 18.95 36.50 11.81
C THR A 62 17.81 36.22 12.80
N LYS A 63 16.56 36.42 12.39
CA LYS A 63 15.34 36.35 13.23
C LYS A 63 15.36 37.31 14.42
N ARG A 64 16.22 38.34 14.39
CA ARG A 64 16.45 39.27 15.50
C ARG A 64 16.63 40.69 14.97
N ILE A 65 16.15 41.66 15.74
CA ILE A 65 16.40 43.09 15.50
C ILE A 65 17.37 43.59 16.57
N SER A 66 18.31 44.46 16.18
CA SER A 66 19.24 45.07 17.14
C SER A 66 18.49 45.90 18.19
N SER A 67 18.87 45.75 19.45
CA SER A 67 18.35 46.56 20.58
C SER A 67 18.66 48.05 20.48
N LYS A 68 19.50 48.46 19.51
CA LYS A 68 19.85 49.86 19.25
C LYS A 68 18.77 50.65 18.49
N TYR A 69 17.70 50.00 18.04
CA TYR A 69 16.57 50.67 17.38
C TYR A 69 15.43 50.88 18.37
N ASP A 70 15.01 52.13 18.54
CA ASP A 70 13.88 52.49 19.40
C ASP A 70 12.56 52.18 18.68
N ASN A 71 11.76 51.26 19.22
CA ASN A 71 10.42 50.88 18.74
C ASN A 71 10.34 50.63 17.21
N PRO A 72 11.12 49.69 16.66
CA PRO A 72 11.10 49.38 15.23
C PRO A 72 9.72 48.88 14.80
N ASN A 73 9.16 49.45 13.73
CA ASN A 73 7.86 49.05 13.19
C ASN A 73 7.89 49.07 11.65
N PHE A 74 7.70 47.90 11.05
CA PHE A 74 7.67 47.70 9.61
C PHE A 74 6.84 46.47 9.24
N GLU A 75 6.36 46.42 8.00
CA GLU A 75 5.61 45.30 7.44
C GLU A 75 6.13 44.95 6.05
N ILE A 76 6.42 43.66 5.84
CA ILE A 76 6.90 43.10 4.58
C ILE A 76 5.84 42.14 4.04
N GLN A 77 5.42 42.36 2.80
CA GLN A 77 4.44 41.52 2.14
C GLN A 77 5.11 40.61 1.11
N PHE A 78 4.76 39.33 1.13
CA PHE A 78 5.22 38.31 0.19
C PHE A 78 4.18 38.03 -0.89
N GLN A 79 4.57 37.38 -1.98
CA GLN A 79 3.65 36.98 -3.05
C GLN A 79 2.64 35.90 -2.59
N THR A 80 3.07 35.05 -1.66
CA THR A 80 2.29 33.96 -1.07
C THR A 80 2.61 33.88 0.42
N GLY A 81 1.60 33.74 1.28
CA GLY A 81 1.75 33.67 2.74
C GLY A 81 1.40 34.95 3.47
N ASN A 82 1.49 34.91 4.80
CA ASN A 82 1.18 36.04 5.68
C ASN A 82 2.30 37.11 5.64
N PRO A 83 1.96 38.38 5.89
CA PRO A 83 2.97 39.44 6.02
C PRO A 83 3.85 39.20 7.26
N ILE A 84 5.11 39.63 7.16
CA ILE A 84 6.06 39.58 8.28
C ILE A 84 6.32 40.99 8.78
N THR A 85 6.33 41.10 10.10
CA THR A 85 6.51 42.30 10.91
C THR A 85 7.66 42.08 11.88
N GLN A 86 7.98 43.11 12.67
CA GLN A 86 9.01 43.04 13.71
C GLN A 86 8.76 41.95 14.78
N VAL A 87 7.52 41.46 14.96
CA VAL A 87 7.18 40.50 16.02
C VAL A 87 7.18 39.03 15.57
N ASN A 88 7.01 38.75 14.27
CA ASN A 88 6.87 37.39 13.74
C ASN A 88 8.01 36.99 12.78
N LEU A 89 9.21 37.53 12.99
CA LEU A 89 10.39 37.22 12.17
C LEU A 89 10.74 35.72 12.12
N SER A 90 10.44 34.98 13.18
CA SER A 90 10.66 33.53 13.29
C SER A 90 9.77 32.70 12.36
N GLU A 91 8.65 33.25 11.87
CA GLU A 91 7.76 32.57 10.92
C GLU A 91 8.37 32.49 9.51
N PHE A 92 9.38 33.32 9.22
CA PHE A 92 10.08 33.27 7.94
C PHE A 92 11.01 32.06 7.90
N THR A 93 10.81 31.13 6.96
CA THR A 93 11.65 29.92 6.83
C THR A 93 12.39 29.81 5.50
N HIS A 94 12.06 30.67 4.51
CA HIS A 94 12.72 30.64 3.20
C HIS A 94 14.18 31.13 3.31
N PRO A 95 15.15 30.50 2.63
CA PRO A 95 16.55 30.94 2.66
C PRO A 95 16.73 32.39 2.20
N ILE A 96 17.41 33.19 3.02
CA ILE A 96 17.71 34.60 2.73
C ILE A 96 19.11 34.95 3.19
N HIS A 97 19.85 35.68 2.36
CA HIS A 97 21.23 36.09 2.63
C HIS A 97 21.41 37.58 2.39
N VAL A 98 21.91 38.29 3.38
CA VAL A 98 22.10 39.74 3.33
C VAL A 98 23.57 40.10 3.52
N TYR A 99 24.17 40.67 2.49
CA TYR A 99 25.45 41.33 2.55
C TYR A 99 25.25 42.81 2.91
N ASN A 100 25.68 43.20 4.12
CA ASN A 100 25.70 44.59 4.58
C ASN A 100 26.78 44.78 5.66
N SER A 101 26.87 45.99 6.23
CA SER A 101 27.86 46.30 7.26
C SER A 101 27.78 45.41 8.52
N ASP A 102 26.59 44.90 8.86
CA ASP A 102 26.41 44.05 10.05
C ASP A 102 26.94 42.64 9.76
N PHE A 103 26.68 42.10 8.56
CA PHE A 103 27.27 40.85 8.08
C PHE A 103 28.81 40.88 8.15
N VAL A 104 29.42 41.96 7.63
CA VAL A 104 30.88 42.13 7.65
C VAL A 104 31.42 42.13 9.08
N LYS A 105 30.80 42.87 9.99
CA LYS A 105 31.22 42.96 11.40
C LYS A 105 31.08 41.65 12.16
N GLU A 106 30.03 40.89 11.90
CA GLU A 106 29.74 39.63 12.59
C GLU A 106 30.71 38.52 12.18
N ASN A 107 30.97 38.39 10.88
CA ASN A 107 31.69 37.24 10.32
C ASN A 107 33.19 37.50 10.11
N LEU A 108 33.62 38.77 10.03
CA LEU A 108 34.99 39.15 9.65
C LEU A 108 35.61 40.06 10.73
N LYS A 109 35.69 39.54 11.95
CA LYS A 109 36.19 40.27 13.14
C LYS A 109 37.61 40.81 12.96
N PHE A 110 38.44 40.16 12.15
CA PHE A 110 39.81 40.61 11.84
C PHE A 110 39.88 42.01 11.18
N ILE A 111 38.79 42.48 10.56
CA ILE A 111 38.72 43.83 9.96
C ILE A 111 38.75 44.92 11.04
N HIS A 112 38.37 44.57 12.29
CA HIS A 112 38.27 45.50 13.40
C HIS A 112 39.19 45.16 14.59
N ASP A 113 39.78 43.96 14.61
CA ASP A 113 40.73 43.50 15.62
C ASP A 113 41.88 42.75 14.92
N GLU A 114 43.08 43.34 14.89
CA GLU A 114 44.26 42.78 14.19
C GLU A 114 44.72 41.41 14.74
N ASN A 115 44.29 41.06 15.95
CA ASN A 115 44.59 39.77 16.57
C ASN A 115 43.46 38.75 16.42
N ALA A 116 42.29 39.15 15.92
CA ALA A 116 41.19 38.24 15.67
C ALA A 116 41.43 37.44 14.39
N ASN A 117 41.11 36.14 14.43
CA ASN A 117 41.09 35.28 13.26
C ASN A 117 39.68 35.24 12.66
N ILE A 118 39.56 34.75 11.42
CA ILE A 118 38.25 34.50 10.81
C ILE A 118 37.64 33.28 11.50
N GLU A 119 36.40 33.42 11.97
CA GLU A 119 35.65 32.28 12.50
C GLU A 119 35.49 31.22 11.41
N SER A 120 35.40 29.94 11.78
CA SER A 120 35.22 28.87 10.79
C SER A 120 33.98 29.14 9.92
N PHE A 121 33.89 28.49 8.76
CA PHE A 121 32.75 28.58 7.84
C PHE A 121 31.47 27.95 8.42
N SER A 122 31.13 28.27 9.67
CA SER A 122 29.94 27.89 10.42
C SER A 122 28.72 28.69 9.97
N VAL A 123 28.47 28.70 8.66
CA VAL A 123 27.34 29.42 8.09
C VAL A 123 26.06 28.60 8.17
N THR A 124 26.12 27.26 8.12
CA THR A 124 24.89 26.48 8.11
C THR A 124 24.43 26.01 9.49
N LEU A 125 25.29 25.86 10.49
CA LEU A 125 24.88 25.41 11.83
C LEU A 125 25.86 25.92 12.89
N GLY A 126 25.39 26.77 13.81
CA GLY A 126 26.16 27.25 14.96
C GLY A 126 26.50 26.13 15.97
N GLY A 127 27.34 25.19 15.58
CA GLY A 127 27.92 24.16 16.42
C GLY A 127 29.43 24.26 16.34
N GLU A 128 30.08 24.30 17.51
CA GLU A 128 31.53 24.17 17.61
C GLU A 128 31.94 22.88 16.91
N ASN A 129 32.98 22.89 16.06
CA ASN A 129 33.48 21.67 15.38
C ASN A 129 33.75 20.51 16.37
N GLN A 130 34.02 20.86 17.63
CA GLN A 130 34.11 19.91 18.74
C GLN A 130 32.80 19.12 18.96
N GLN A 131 31.63 19.75 18.88
CA GLN A 131 30.34 19.07 19.05
C GLN A 131 30.08 18.06 17.93
N ILE A 132 30.52 18.35 16.70
CA ILE A 132 30.44 17.41 15.57
C ILE A 132 31.37 16.22 15.80
N LEU A 133 32.62 16.46 16.19
CA LEU A 133 33.60 15.40 16.49
C LEU A 133 33.17 14.55 17.70
N ASP A 134 32.65 15.18 18.76
CA ASP A 134 32.10 14.50 19.93
C ASP A 134 30.89 13.65 19.55
N LYS A 135 30.04 14.15 18.64
CA LYS A 135 28.87 13.42 18.15
C LYS A 135 29.29 12.20 17.31
N ILE A 136 30.26 12.34 16.42
CA ILE A 136 30.84 11.22 15.66
C ILE A 136 31.41 10.19 16.63
N THR A 137 32.19 10.63 17.63
CA THR A 137 32.80 9.74 18.63
C THR A 137 31.73 8.99 19.43
N GLN A 138 30.67 9.66 19.87
CA GLN A 138 29.54 9.01 20.56
C GLN A 138 28.83 7.97 19.68
N LEU A 139 28.58 8.30 18.41
CA LEU A 139 27.97 7.40 17.44
C LEU A 139 28.86 6.18 17.15
N GLU A 140 30.17 6.37 17.05
CA GLU A 140 31.15 5.28 16.88
C GLU A 140 31.23 4.39 18.12
N ILE A 141 31.13 4.95 19.33
CA ILE A 141 31.03 4.18 20.58
C ILE A 141 29.73 3.36 20.64
N GLU A 142 28.58 3.96 20.29
CA GLU A 142 27.28 3.27 20.24
C GLU A 142 27.28 2.13 19.21
N LEU A 143 27.89 2.36 18.04
CA LEU A 143 28.02 1.36 16.99
C LEU A 143 28.91 0.19 17.44
N GLY A 144 30.02 0.48 18.11
CA GLY A 144 30.99 -0.48 18.61
C GLY A 144 31.87 -1.11 17.53
N SER A 145 32.63 -2.15 17.91
CA SER A 145 33.53 -2.89 17.00
C SER A 145 32.80 -4.05 16.32
N ASN A 146 33.14 -4.33 15.07
CA ASN A 146 32.66 -5.49 14.31
C ASN A 146 33.71 -6.61 14.18
N GLU A 147 34.86 -6.50 14.84
CA GLU A 147 35.87 -7.55 14.81
C GLU A 147 35.38 -8.81 15.55
N GLU A 148 35.60 -9.99 14.98
CA GLU A 148 35.05 -11.25 15.49
C GLU A 148 35.38 -11.53 16.97
N ILE A 149 36.54 -11.09 17.45
CA ILE A 149 37.05 -11.36 18.80
C ILE A 149 36.68 -10.22 19.79
N SER A 150 36.21 -9.08 19.31
CA SER A 150 35.98 -7.87 20.10
C SER A 150 34.63 -7.18 19.83
N LYS A 151 33.63 -7.90 19.29
CA LYS A 151 32.31 -7.33 18.98
C LYS A 151 31.72 -6.62 20.20
N SER A 152 31.32 -5.37 20.02
CA SER A 152 30.76 -4.52 21.07
C SER A 152 29.66 -3.61 20.52
N GLY A 153 28.92 -2.95 21.40
CA GLY A 153 27.81 -2.05 21.02
C GLY A 153 26.75 -2.77 20.18
N ILE A 154 26.18 -2.04 19.22
CA ILE A 154 25.11 -2.56 18.34
C ILE A 154 25.55 -3.78 17.52
N TYR A 155 26.84 -3.90 17.15
CA TYR A 155 27.32 -5.09 16.45
C TYR A 155 27.21 -6.37 17.29
N LEU A 156 27.44 -6.28 18.60
CA LEU A 156 27.27 -7.40 19.51
C LEU A 156 25.79 -7.75 19.70
N ASP A 157 24.93 -6.75 19.86
CA ASP A 157 23.49 -6.95 20.02
C ASP A 157 22.86 -7.62 18.80
N ILE A 158 23.24 -7.19 17.59
CA ILE A 158 22.83 -7.84 16.32
C ILE A 158 23.29 -9.30 16.29
N HIS A 159 24.54 -9.56 16.66
CA HIS A 159 25.07 -10.92 16.65
C HIS A 159 24.34 -11.84 17.65
N ASN A 160 24.08 -11.36 18.86
CA ASN A 160 23.35 -12.12 19.87
C ASN A 160 21.91 -12.39 19.43
N LYS A 161 21.22 -11.37 18.90
CA LYS A 161 19.85 -11.52 18.39
C LYS A 161 19.75 -12.43 17.18
N ASP A 162 20.73 -12.40 16.27
CA ASP A 162 20.79 -13.33 15.14
C ASP A 162 20.97 -14.79 15.62
N ASN A 163 21.77 -15.02 16.67
CA ASN A 163 21.93 -16.34 17.29
C ASN A 163 20.66 -16.81 18.00
N GLU A 164 19.95 -15.92 18.70
CA GLU A 164 18.64 -16.20 19.30
C GLU A 164 17.62 -16.58 18.22
N LEU A 165 17.56 -15.84 17.11
CA LEU A 165 16.68 -16.11 15.98
C LEU A 165 17.00 -17.46 15.32
N LYS A 166 18.28 -17.79 15.12
CA LYS A 166 18.72 -19.10 14.61
C LYS A 166 18.32 -20.23 15.55
N SER A 167 18.47 -20.02 16.86
CA SER A 167 18.09 -21.00 17.89
C SER A 167 16.59 -21.22 17.89
N ALA A 168 15.78 -20.16 17.87
CA ALA A 168 14.31 -20.24 17.81
C ALA A 168 13.80 -20.96 16.54
N LYS A 169 14.37 -20.64 15.37
CA LYS A 169 14.06 -21.36 14.11
C LYS A 169 14.43 -22.84 14.19
N THR A 170 15.56 -23.16 14.81
CA THR A 170 16.03 -24.54 14.97
C THR A 170 15.14 -25.32 15.94
N ASP A 171 14.72 -24.71 17.05
CA ASP A 171 13.77 -25.30 18.00
C ASP A 171 12.43 -25.61 17.31
N HIS A 172 11.84 -24.63 16.63
CA HIS A 172 10.60 -24.81 15.87
C HIS A 172 10.71 -25.94 14.83
N GLN A 173 11.77 -25.94 14.01
CA GLN A 173 12.01 -27.00 13.03
C GLN A 173 12.17 -28.37 13.69
N THR A 174 12.82 -28.44 14.85
CA THR A 174 13.02 -29.69 15.59
C THR A 174 11.69 -30.23 16.12
N LYS A 175 10.84 -29.37 16.68
CA LYS A 175 9.48 -29.73 17.14
C LYS A 175 8.60 -30.25 16.02
N VAL A 176 8.58 -29.57 14.87
CA VAL A 176 7.84 -30.02 13.67
C VAL A 176 8.35 -31.38 13.19
N ARG A 177 9.68 -31.54 13.04
CA ARG A 177 10.28 -32.82 12.62
C ARG A 177 9.98 -33.95 13.58
N ASN A 178 9.97 -33.70 14.89
CA ASN A 178 9.66 -34.70 15.90
C ASN A 178 8.20 -35.17 15.80
N LEU A 179 7.24 -34.24 15.66
CA LEU A 179 5.84 -34.58 15.45
C LEU A 179 5.64 -35.36 14.15
N ASP A 180 6.18 -34.86 13.03
CA ASP A 180 6.10 -35.54 11.73
C ASP A 180 6.69 -36.96 11.78
N LYS A 181 7.81 -37.13 12.48
CA LYS A 181 8.41 -38.44 12.70
C LYS A 181 7.49 -39.36 13.48
N ASN A 182 6.90 -38.89 14.59
CA ASN A 182 5.96 -39.68 15.39
C ASN A 182 4.73 -40.12 14.57
N LEU A 183 4.17 -39.22 13.77
CA LEU A 183 3.05 -39.52 12.87
C LEU A 183 3.44 -40.51 11.77
N SER A 184 4.59 -40.29 11.13
CA SER A 184 5.11 -41.18 10.08
C SER A 184 5.40 -42.57 10.61
N ASP A 185 6.01 -42.66 11.78
CA ASP A 185 6.34 -43.93 12.43
C ASP A 185 5.04 -44.67 12.79
N LYS A 186 4.05 -43.99 13.39
CA LYS A 186 2.74 -44.60 13.68
C LYS A 186 1.99 -45.08 12.45
N ALA A 187 2.11 -44.36 11.32
CA ALA A 187 1.47 -44.74 10.07
C ALA A 187 2.15 -45.96 9.42
N THR A 188 3.49 -46.01 9.43
CA THR A 188 4.24 -46.88 8.49
C THR A 188 5.39 -47.69 9.07
N ARG A 189 5.91 -47.40 10.26
CA ARG A 189 7.13 -48.04 10.80
C ARG A 189 6.86 -48.86 12.06
N GLY A 190 7.37 -50.08 12.09
CA GLY A 190 7.27 -50.97 13.24
C GLY A 190 6.01 -51.83 13.27
N LEU A 191 6.06 -52.91 14.04
CA LEU A 191 5.00 -53.94 14.14
C LEU A 191 3.68 -53.39 14.72
N GLU A 192 3.74 -52.29 15.48
CA GLU A 192 2.57 -51.63 16.10
C GLU A 192 2.00 -50.46 15.27
N SER A 193 2.53 -50.24 14.06
CA SER A 193 1.97 -49.23 13.16
C SER A 193 0.72 -49.74 12.47
N ILE A 194 -0.13 -48.80 12.05
CA ILE A 194 -1.44 -49.12 11.45
C ILE A 194 -1.26 -49.97 10.18
N LYS A 195 -0.22 -49.70 9.38
CA LYS A 195 0.12 -50.48 8.18
C LYS A 195 0.41 -51.96 8.47
N TYR A 196 1.18 -52.25 9.51
CA TYR A 196 1.54 -53.63 9.87
C TYR A 196 0.43 -54.35 10.65
N GLN A 197 -0.57 -53.62 11.15
CA GLN A 197 -1.78 -54.14 11.78
C GLN A 197 -3.00 -54.12 10.84
N HIS A 198 -2.79 -54.29 9.53
CA HIS A 198 -3.84 -54.21 8.51
C HIS A 198 -4.98 -55.21 8.72
N ASP A 199 -4.73 -56.35 9.36
CA ASP A 199 -5.76 -57.33 9.67
C ASP A 199 -6.82 -56.77 10.62
N LEU A 200 -6.41 -55.89 11.55
CA LEU A 200 -7.27 -55.21 12.51
C LEU A 200 -7.86 -53.90 11.96
N PHE A 201 -7.12 -53.18 11.11
CA PHE A 201 -7.47 -51.81 10.69
C PHE A 201 -7.86 -51.64 9.22
N GLY A 202 -7.80 -52.70 8.42
CA GLY A 202 -8.43 -52.79 7.11
C GLY A 202 -7.66 -52.24 5.91
N GLU A 203 -6.39 -51.83 6.07
CA GLU A 203 -5.62 -51.22 4.99
C GLU A 203 -4.13 -51.59 4.97
N ILE A 204 -3.69 -52.30 3.92
CA ILE A 204 -2.30 -52.74 3.72
C ILE A 204 -1.40 -51.59 3.23
N ASN A 205 -1.97 -50.66 2.45
CA ASN A 205 -1.26 -49.50 1.89
C ASN A 205 -1.55 -48.24 2.71
N TYR A 206 -1.41 -48.34 4.03
CA TYR A 206 -1.59 -47.21 4.94
C TYR A 206 -0.35 -46.30 4.93
N ASN A 207 -0.56 -44.98 4.95
CA ASN A 207 0.49 -43.97 4.88
C ASN A 207 0.13 -42.72 5.71
N ILE A 208 1.05 -41.77 5.82
CA ILE A 208 0.87 -40.56 6.63
C ILE A 208 -0.30 -39.69 6.14
N THR A 209 -0.57 -39.64 4.83
CA THR A 209 -1.71 -38.88 4.28
C THR A 209 -3.04 -39.45 4.77
N LYS A 210 -3.18 -40.78 4.80
CA LYS A 210 -4.36 -41.45 5.36
C LYS A 210 -4.47 -41.24 6.87
N LEU A 211 -3.34 -41.28 7.59
CA LEU A 211 -3.31 -40.94 9.01
C LEU A 211 -3.82 -39.53 9.27
N ASN A 212 -3.39 -38.54 8.49
CA ASN A 212 -3.86 -37.16 8.65
C ASN A 212 -5.37 -37.03 8.40
N SER A 213 -5.92 -37.77 7.42
CA SER A 213 -7.37 -37.84 7.22
C SER A 213 -8.11 -38.48 8.40
N ASP A 214 -7.57 -39.59 8.94
CA ASP A 214 -8.14 -40.26 10.12
C ASP A 214 -8.02 -39.39 11.39
N ILE A 215 -6.94 -38.59 11.54
CA ILE A 215 -6.79 -37.60 12.61
C ILE A 215 -7.87 -36.52 12.49
N ALA A 216 -8.14 -36.03 11.29
CA ALA A 216 -9.19 -35.05 11.06
C ALA A 216 -10.58 -35.61 11.44
N GLU A 217 -10.84 -36.87 11.13
CA GLU A 217 -12.08 -37.57 11.52
C GLU A 217 -12.19 -37.77 13.03
N ALA A 218 -11.12 -38.25 13.67
CA ALA A 218 -11.07 -38.51 15.12
C ALA A 218 -11.15 -37.22 15.96
N LYS A 219 -10.85 -36.05 15.39
CA LYS A 219 -10.97 -34.73 16.04
C LYS A 219 -12.34 -34.07 15.88
N LYS A 220 -13.26 -34.63 15.07
CA LYS A 220 -14.59 -34.04 14.93
C LYS A 220 -15.34 -34.11 16.26
N SER A 221 -16.15 -33.08 16.55
CA SER A 221 -16.91 -32.97 17.80
C SER A 221 -17.95 -34.07 18.00
N ASN A 222 -18.35 -34.75 16.91
CA ASN A 222 -19.29 -35.87 16.92
C ASN A 222 -18.60 -37.24 17.00
N PHE A 223 -17.27 -37.30 17.08
CA PHE A 223 -16.56 -38.57 17.21
C PHE A 223 -16.83 -39.20 18.58
N GLN A 224 -17.25 -40.46 18.58
CA GLN A 224 -17.50 -41.23 19.81
C GLN A 224 -16.40 -42.26 20.01
N VAL A 225 -15.71 -42.14 21.13
CA VAL A 225 -14.71 -43.12 21.57
C VAL A 225 -15.41 -44.43 21.90
N LEU A 226 -14.86 -45.54 21.42
CA LEU A 226 -15.40 -46.87 21.66
C LEU A 226 -15.17 -47.28 23.11
N THR A 227 -16.23 -47.79 23.76
CA THR A 227 -16.09 -48.48 25.04
C THR A 227 -15.38 -49.82 24.86
N ASP A 228 -14.88 -50.40 25.95
CA ASP A 228 -14.19 -51.70 25.87
C ASP A 228 -15.13 -52.82 25.39
N ASP A 229 -16.42 -52.74 25.74
CA ASP A 229 -17.45 -53.65 25.23
C ASP A 229 -17.63 -53.51 23.71
N GLN A 230 -17.70 -52.28 23.19
CA GLN A 230 -17.81 -52.01 21.75
C GLN A 230 -16.56 -52.42 20.97
N LYS A 231 -15.36 -52.29 21.58
CA LYS A 231 -14.12 -52.79 20.99
C LYS A 231 -14.15 -54.31 20.90
N ALA A 232 -14.56 -54.99 21.98
CA ALA A 232 -14.67 -56.44 22.02
C ALA A 232 -15.68 -56.95 20.97
N GLU A 233 -16.83 -56.30 20.83
CA GLU A 233 -17.84 -56.60 19.82
C GLU A 233 -17.28 -56.47 18.39
N LYS A 234 -16.61 -55.36 18.08
CA LYS A 234 -16.01 -55.13 16.75
C LYS A 234 -14.87 -56.10 16.44
N LEU A 235 -14.06 -56.46 17.45
CA LEU A 235 -13.02 -57.49 17.30
C LEU A 235 -13.61 -58.88 17.06
N ALA A 236 -14.71 -59.22 17.74
CA ALA A 236 -15.43 -60.47 17.51
C ALA A 236 -16.00 -60.52 16.07
N LEU A 237 -16.57 -59.41 15.58
CA LEU A 237 -17.10 -59.28 14.22
C LEU A 237 -16.02 -59.46 13.14
N ILE A 238 -14.80 -58.93 13.37
CA ILE A 238 -13.65 -59.12 12.46
C ILE A 238 -13.22 -60.59 12.39
N ARG A 239 -13.31 -61.32 13.49
CA ARG A 239 -12.95 -62.75 13.57
C ARG A 239 -14.06 -63.68 13.09
N GLN A 240 -15.26 -63.15 12.88
CA GLN A 240 -16.42 -63.93 12.47
C GLN A 240 -16.24 -64.42 11.04
N THR A 241 -16.37 -65.73 10.84
CA THR A 241 -16.34 -66.36 9.52
C THR A 241 -17.76 -66.52 8.99
N GLU A 242 -17.91 -66.48 7.66
CA GLU A 242 -19.17 -66.81 7.00
C GLU A 242 -19.64 -68.20 7.45
N LEU A 243 -20.87 -68.30 7.94
CA LEU A 243 -21.48 -69.59 8.26
C LEU A 243 -22.06 -70.20 6.97
N PRO A 244 -22.08 -71.55 6.82
CA PRO A 244 -22.81 -72.18 5.72
C PRO A 244 -24.28 -71.73 5.71
N SER A 245 -24.85 -71.55 4.51
CA SER A 245 -26.25 -71.13 4.39
C SER A 245 -27.18 -72.19 5.00
N PRO A 246 -28.09 -71.82 5.93
CA PRO A 246 -29.02 -72.79 6.48
C PRO A 246 -29.91 -73.41 5.39
N PRO A 247 -30.29 -74.69 5.52
CA PRO A 247 -31.11 -75.38 4.53
C PRO A 247 -32.49 -74.73 4.37
N ASP A 248 -33.13 -74.96 3.22
CA ASP A 248 -34.49 -74.47 2.97
C ASP A 248 -35.50 -75.13 3.92
N ILE A 249 -36.51 -74.35 4.31
CA ILE A 249 -37.56 -74.79 5.22
C ILE A 249 -38.66 -75.49 4.40
N PRO A 250 -39.07 -76.72 4.79
CA PRO A 250 -40.09 -77.46 4.05
C PRO A 250 -41.43 -76.74 4.11
N LYS A 251 -42.19 -76.81 3.01
CA LYS A 251 -43.52 -76.22 2.91
C LYS A 251 -44.55 -77.12 3.58
N TYR A 252 -45.40 -76.53 4.41
CA TYR A 252 -46.56 -77.20 4.97
C TYR A 252 -47.71 -77.21 3.96
N THR A 253 -48.09 -78.39 3.45
CA THR A 253 -49.03 -78.52 2.32
C THR A 253 -50.31 -79.30 2.67
N LEU A 254 -50.50 -79.71 3.93
CA LEU A 254 -51.70 -80.43 4.35
C LEU A 254 -52.94 -79.53 4.24
N ASN A 255 -53.92 -79.94 3.45
CA ASN A 255 -55.20 -79.25 3.36
C ASN A 255 -56.21 -79.88 4.35
N PHE A 256 -56.11 -79.47 5.61
CA PHE A 256 -56.92 -80.04 6.69
C PHE A 256 -58.42 -79.80 6.50
N LEU A 257 -58.82 -78.62 6.01
CA LEU A 257 -60.22 -78.28 5.78
C LEU A 257 -60.89 -79.26 4.79
N SER A 258 -60.21 -79.59 3.68
CA SER A 258 -60.72 -80.56 2.72
C SER A 258 -60.85 -81.97 3.31
N LEU A 259 -59.95 -82.36 4.23
CA LEU A 259 -60.05 -83.63 4.94
C LEU A 259 -61.25 -83.67 5.88
N VAL A 260 -61.47 -82.61 6.66
CA VAL A 260 -62.64 -82.50 7.55
C VAL A 260 -63.95 -82.57 6.73
N GLN A 261 -64.03 -81.84 5.61
CA GLN A 261 -65.19 -81.87 4.72
C GLN A 261 -65.44 -83.27 4.14
N ALA A 262 -64.41 -83.89 3.56
CA ALA A 262 -64.52 -85.22 2.98
C ALA A 262 -64.88 -86.29 4.02
N THR A 263 -64.33 -86.19 5.24
CA THR A 263 -64.68 -87.06 6.37
C THR A 263 -66.14 -86.86 6.74
N ASN A 264 -66.59 -85.63 6.99
CA ASN A 264 -67.97 -85.35 7.40
C ASN A 264 -69.01 -85.76 6.34
N GLU A 265 -68.74 -85.54 5.06
CA GLU A 265 -69.60 -86.08 3.98
C GLU A 265 -69.73 -87.61 4.05
N THR A 266 -68.62 -88.29 4.35
CA THR A 266 -68.60 -89.76 4.50
C THR A 266 -69.37 -90.20 5.75
N LEU A 267 -69.26 -89.47 6.88
CA LEU A 267 -70.00 -89.74 8.11
C LEU A 267 -71.53 -89.60 7.93
N LYS A 268 -71.96 -88.62 7.13
CA LYS A 268 -73.38 -88.37 6.80
C LYS A 268 -73.98 -89.32 5.77
N THR A 269 -73.15 -90.02 5.00
CA THR A 269 -73.63 -90.96 3.98
C THR A 269 -74.27 -92.17 4.66
N VAL A 270 -75.54 -92.45 4.40
CA VAL A 270 -76.28 -93.59 4.95
C VAL A 270 -76.72 -94.52 3.82
N VAL A 271 -76.53 -95.82 3.98
CA VAL A 271 -77.03 -96.83 3.04
C VAL A 271 -78.54 -97.00 3.23
N SER A 272 -79.31 -97.07 2.15
CA SER A 272 -80.78 -97.25 2.21
C SER A 272 -81.18 -98.47 3.03
N LEU A 273 -82.20 -98.32 3.90
CA LEU A 273 -82.78 -99.39 4.71
C LEU A 273 -83.70 -100.33 3.91
N SER A 274 -84.08 -99.97 2.68
CA SER A 274 -84.94 -100.79 1.84
C SER A 274 -84.24 -102.09 1.43
N GLY A 275 -84.82 -103.25 1.79
CA GLY A 275 -84.25 -104.57 1.48
C GLY A 275 -83.07 -104.98 2.37
N LYS A 276 -82.92 -104.36 3.55
CA LYS A 276 -81.90 -104.73 4.56
C LYS A 276 -82.48 -105.67 5.62
N ILE A 277 -81.59 -106.44 6.26
CA ILE A 277 -81.94 -107.37 7.33
C ILE A 277 -81.82 -106.64 8.67
N ASP A 278 -82.94 -106.44 9.37
CA ASP A 278 -83.02 -105.63 10.61
C ASP A 278 -82.07 -106.09 11.73
N GLU A 279 -81.87 -107.40 11.87
CA GLU A 279 -80.96 -107.96 12.87
C GLU A 279 -79.49 -107.56 12.58
N LEU A 280 -79.13 -107.46 11.30
CA LEU A 280 -77.78 -107.08 10.87
C LEU A 280 -77.59 -105.57 10.89
N THR A 281 -78.63 -104.75 10.68
CA THR A 281 -78.50 -103.29 10.80
C THR A 281 -78.37 -102.84 12.26
N ASN A 282 -78.96 -103.58 13.19
CA ASN A 282 -78.94 -103.25 14.63
C ASN A 282 -77.79 -103.90 15.40
N ASN A 283 -77.04 -104.83 14.78
CA ASN A 283 -75.91 -105.51 15.42
C ASN A 283 -74.66 -105.47 14.50
N PRO A 284 -73.79 -104.45 14.66
CA PRO A 284 -72.55 -104.28 13.89
C PRO A 284 -71.64 -105.51 13.86
N THR A 285 -71.46 -106.18 15.01
CA THR A 285 -70.60 -107.36 15.14
C THR A 285 -71.15 -108.53 14.33
N LEU A 286 -72.48 -108.72 14.39
CA LEU A 286 -73.16 -109.73 13.59
C LEU A 286 -73.13 -109.38 12.10
N ASN A 287 -73.28 -108.10 11.75
CA ASN A 287 -73.17 -107.60 10.37
C ASN A 287 -71.82 -107.96 9.75
N ALA A 288 -70.73 -107.63 10.44
CA ALA A 288 -69.37 -107.92 9.99
C ALA A 288 -69.12 -109.43 9.82
N TRP A 289 -69.58 -110.24 10.78
CA TRP A 289 -69.48 -111.70 10.69
C TRP A 289 -70.26 -112.25 9.49
N VAL A 290 -71.50 -111.79 9.28
CA VAL A 290 -72.32 -112.19 8.14
C VAL A 290 -71.74 -111.65 6.83
N GLN A 291 -71.07 -110.50 6.81
CA GLN A 291 -70.39 -109.98 5.62
C GLN A 291 -69.20 -110.87 5.23
N THR A 292 -68.33 -111.20 6.19
CA THR A 292 -67.22 -112.14 5.97
C THR A 292 -67.76 -113.51 5.55
N GLY A 293 -68.81 -113.98 6.23
CA GLY A 293 -69.54 -115.18 5.85
C GLY A 293 -70.03 -115.11 4.42
N HIS A 294 -70.76 -114.07 4.03
CA HIS A 294 -71.33 -113.91 2.69
C HIS A 294 -70.28 -114.04 1.59
N GLN A 295 -69.11 -113.41 1.76
CA GLN A 295 -68.01 -113.51 0.80
C GLN A 295 -67.47 -114.95 0.67
N LEU A 296 -67.38 -115.69 1.78
CA LEU A 296 -66.90 -117.08 1.80
C LEU A 296 -67.89 -118.08 1.17
N HIS A 297 -69.14 -117.69 0.95
CA HIS A 297 -70.20 -118.54 0.39
C HIS A 297 -70.53 -118.23 -1.08
N HIS A 298 -69.79 -117.35 -1.77
CA HIS A 298 -70.08 -116.97 -3.16
C HIS A 298 -70.16 -118.16 -4.15
N ASN A 299 -69.48 -119.27 -3.88
CA ASN A 299 -69.43 -120.47 -4.73
C ASN A 299 -69.88 -121.74 -3.98
N ARG A 300 -70.80 -121.61 -3.00
CA ARG A 300 -71.29 -122.74 -2.19
C ARG A 300 -72.81 -122.75 -2.13
N ASP A 301 -73.41 -123.90 -2.41
CA ASP A 301 -74.86 -124.11 -2.27
C ASP A 301 -75.27 -124.50 -0.83
N THR A 302 -74.28 -124.80 0.01
CA THR A 302 -74.45 -125.19 1.42
C THR A 302 -73.69 -124.26 2.36
N CYS A 303 -74.25 -124.04 3.55
CA CYS A 303 -73.66 -123.21 4.58
C CYS A 303 -72.40 -123.87 5.15
N ALA A 304 -71.26 -123.17 5.10
CA ALA A 304 -69.98 -123.59 5.67
C ALA A 304 -70.01 -123.81 7.18
N PHE A 305 -71.01 -123.26 7.89
CA PHE A 305 -71.13 -123.39 9.34
C PHE A 305 -71.94 -124.62 9.75
N CYS A 306 -73.15 -124.78 9.22
CA CYS A 306 -74.08 -125.87 9.61
C CYS A 306 -74.32 -126.92 8.52
N SER A 307 -73.69 -126.80 7.36
CA SER A 307 -73.83 -127.69 6.18
C SER A 307 -75.23 -127.79 5.55
N ASN A 308 -76.20 -126.99 6.01
CA ASN A 308 -77.53 -126.92 5.41
C ASN A 308 -77.54 -126.18 4.06
N LYS A 309 -78.47 -126.52 3.16
CA LYS A 309 -78.66 -125.82 1.87
C LYS A 309 -79.07 -124.36 2.11
N ILE A 310 -78.43 -123.43 1.42
CA ILE A 310 -78.79 -122.00 1.47
C ILE A 310 -79.96 -121.79 0.51
N SER A 311 -81.05 -121.16 0.99
CA SER A 311 -82.19 -120.85 0.12
C SER A 311 -81.88 -119.67 -0.80
N GLU A 312 -82.46 -119.69 -2.01
CA GLU A 312 -82.34 -118.57 -2.97
C GLU A 312 -82.81 -117.25 -2.35
N GLU A 313 -83.90 -117.28 -1.56
CA GLU A 313 -84.42 -116.13 -0.82
C GLU A 313 -83.38 -115.55 0.16
N ARG A 314 -82.65 -116.40 0.90
CA ARG A 314 -81.62 -115.96 1.83
C ARG A 314 -80.43 -115.36 1.09
N GLU A 315 -80.01 -115.96 -0.02
CA GLU A 315 -78.93 -115.43 -0.86
C GLU A 315 -79.30 -114.06 -1.44
N GLN A 316 -80.54 -113.90 -1.94
CA GLN A 316 -81.04 -112.65 -2.45
C GLN A 316 -81.12 -111.56 -1.36
N SER A 317 -81.59 -111.91 -0.16
CA SER A 317 -81.64 -110.99 0.98
C SER A 317 -80.24 -110.51 1.41
N LEU A 318 -79.22 -111.38 1.37
CA LEU A 318 -77.84 -111.03 1.67
C LEU A 318 -77.21 -110.18 0.57
N LYS A 319 -77.48 -110.48 -0.71
CA LYS A 319 -77.04 -109.65 -1.85
C LYS A 319 -77.65 -108.25 -1.81
N GLN A 320 -78.93 -108.13 -1.44
CA GLN A 320 -79.58 -106.83 -1.24
C GLN A 320 -79.04 -106.10 0.00
N HIS A 321 -78.72 -106.84 1.07
CA HIS A 321 -78.12 -106.27 2.28
C HIS A 321 -76.70 -105.73 2.03
N PHE A 322 -75.84 -106.46 1.33
CA PHE A 322 -74.47 -106.03 0.94
C PHE A 322 -74.41 -105.50 -0.50
N ASN A 323 -75.33 -104.61 -0.85
CA ASN A 323 -75.41 -104.01 -2.17
C ASN A 323 -74.19 -103.14 -2.52
N GLN A 324 -74.13 -102.69 -3.76
CA GLN A 324 -73.05 -101.84 -4.27
C GLN A 324 -72.87 -100.55 -3.46
N GLU A 325 -73.94 -99.94 -2.95
CA GLU A 325 -73.87 -98.73 -2.10
C GLU A 325 -73.09 -98.97 -0.80
N PHE A 326 -73.36 -100.10 -0.12
CA PHE A 326 -72.64 -100.50 1.09
C PHE A 326 -71.14 -100.69 0.81
N GLN A 327 -70.80 -101.39 -0.28
CA GLN A 327 -69.42 -101.65 -0.66
C GLN A 327 -68.66 -100.36 -1.06
N LEU A 328 -69.33 -99.44 -1.76
CA LEU A 328 -68.76 -98.15 -2.12
C LEU A 328 -68.50 -97.27 -0.90
N LEU A 329 -69.41 -97.25 0.08
CA LEU A 329 -69.21 -96.54 1.34
C LEU A 329 -68.04 -97.14 2.14
N GLN A 330 -67.98 -98.46 2.28
CA GLN A 330 -66.88 -99.15 2.95
C GLN A 330 -65.53 -98.86 2.28
N SER A 331 -65.48 -98.88 0.94
CA SER A 331 -64.28 -98.55 0.18
C SER A 331 -63.87 -97.08 0.36
N ARG A 332 -64.82 -96.14 0.37
CA ARG A 332 -64.58 -94.71 0.61
C ARG A 332 -64.00 -94.49 2.00
N ILE A 333 -64.56 -95.13 3.03
CA ILE A 333 -64.07 -95.05 4.42
C ILE A 333 -62.65 -95.61 4.54
N SER A 334 -62.39 -96.82 4.03
CA SER A 334 -61.06 -97.44 4.11
C SER A 334 -59.98 -96.63 3.38
N LYS A 335 -60.30 -96.07 2.20
CA LYS A 335 -59.40 -95.15 1.49
C LYS A 335 -59.15 -93.86 2.28
N GLY A 336 -60.18 -93.32 2.93
CA GLY A 336 -60.07 -92.16 3.81
C GLY A 336 -59.14 -92.41 5.00
N ILE A 337 -59.28 -93.56 5.67
CA ILE A 337 -58.39 -93.99 6.76
C ILE A 337 -56.95 -94.13 6.27
N GLN A 338 -56.73 -94.78 5.12
CA GLN A 338 -55.40 -94.93 4.53
C GLN A 338 -54.76 -93.57 4.19
N PHE A 339 -55.54 -92.61 3.69
CA PHE A 339 -55.04 -91.26 3.40
C PHE A 339 -54.61 -90.54 4.69
N LEU A 340 -55.42 -90.62 5.75
CA LEU A 340 -55.09 -90.03 7.06
C LEU A 340 -53.86 -90.70 7.69
N ASP A 341 -53.68 -92.01 7.52
CA ASP A 341 -52.49 -92.71 8.00
C ASP A 341 -51.21 -92.29 7.26
N ASN A 342 -51.32 -92.03 5.96
CA ASN A 342 -50.20 -91.45 5.19
C ASN A 342 -49.86 -90.04 5.67
N ASP A 343 -50.86 -89.19 5.93
CA ASP A 343 -50.65 -87.84 6.44
C ASP A 343 -50.06 -87.84 7.86
N LEU A 344 -50.50 -88.74 8.75
CA LEU A 344 -49.98 -88.87 10.11
C LEU A 344 -48.49 -89.28 10.14
N ASN A 345 -48.06 -90.10 9.18
CA ASN A 345 -46.69 -90.57 9.05
C ASN A 345 -45.82 -89.69 8.13
N SER A 346 -46.41 -88.69 7.48
CA SER A 346 -45.77 -87.81 6.52
C SER A 346 -44.64 -86.97 7.13
N GLU A 347 -43.64 -86.69 6.31
CA GLU A 347 -42.56 -85.73 6.60
C GLU A 347 -43.06 -84.29 6.74
N ILE A 348 -44.28 -83.99 6.27
CA ILE A 348 -44.92 -82.66 6.38
C ILE A 348 -45.16 -82.25 7.85
N LEU A 349 -45.20 -83.22 8.78
CA LEU A 349 -45.37 -83.01 10.22
C LEU A 349 -44.10 -83.37 11.02
N LYS A 350 -42.93 -83.23 10.39
CA LYS A 350 -41.60 -83.39 11.01
C LYS A 350 -40.70 -82.23 10.55
N PHE A 351 -39.91 -81.70 11.48
CA PHE A 351 -38.90 -80.69 11.19
C PHE A 351 -37.80 -80.78 12.24
N THR A 352 -36.53 -80.68 11.82
CA THR A 352 -35.38 -80.67 12.71
C THR A 352 -34.53 -79.45 12.39
N LEU A 353 -34.07 -78.75 13.42
CA LEU A 353 -33.27 -77.54 13.29
C LEU A 353 -31.86 -77.76 13.83
N ASP A 354 -30.84 -77.55 12.99
CA ASP A 354 -29.44 -77.50 13.42
C ASP A 354 -29.05 -76.05 13.76
N LEU A 355 -28.85 -75.78 15.05
CA LEU A 355 -28.50 -74.44 15.54
C LEU A 355 -27.10 -74.00 15.09
N ASN A 356 -26.17 -74.91 14.80
CA ASN A 356 -24.79 -74.56 14.44
C ASN A 356 -24.69 -73.80 13.11
N LEU A 357 -25.73 -73.88 12.27
CA LEU A 357 -25.83 -73.16 11.00
C LEU A 357 -26.32 -71.71 11.16
N TYR A 358 -26.72 -71.31 12.36
CA TYR A 358 -27.23 -69.98 12.66
C TYR A 358 -26.28 -69.22 13.60
N TYR A 359 -26.40 -67.89 13.63
CA TYR A 359 -25.64 -67.09 14.58
C TYR A 359 -26.15 -67.26 16.01
N GLN A 360 -25.23 -67.26 16.98
CA GLN A 360 -25.49 -67.52 18.40
C GLN A 360 -26.61 -66.64 18.99
N GLN A 361 -26.75 -65.40 18.52
CA GLN A 361 -27.80 -64.47 18.96
C GLN A 361 -29.23 -64.99 18.70
N TYR A 362 -29.41 -65.92 17.75
CA TYR A 362 -30.71 -66.49 17.42
C TYR A 362 -31.00 -67.81 18.13
N TYR A 363 -30.04 -68.39 18.88
CA TYR A 363 -30.17 -69.74 19.46
C TYR A 363 -31.35 -69.86 20.42
N SER A 364 -31.51 -68.90 21.33
CA SER A 364 -32.60 -68.90 22.31
C SER A 364 -33.97 -68.85 21.62
N LYS A 365 -34.12 -67.95 20.64
CA LYS A 365 -35.36 -67.75 19.89
C LYS A 365 -35.67 -68.95 18.99
N LEU A 366 -34.69 -69.48 18.28
CA LEU A 366 -34.85 -70.64 17.40
C LEU A 366 -35.17 -71.92 18.18
N SER A 367 -34.55 -72.13 19.34
CA SER A 367 -34.86 -73.25 20.22
C SER A 367 -36.32 -73.19 20.71
N ALA A 368 -36.79 -72.01 21.12
CA ALA A 368 -38.18 -71.80 21.51
C ALA A 368 -39.16 -72.04 20.35
N LEU A 369 -38.85 -71.53 19.14
CA LEU A 369 -39.68 -71.75 17.94
C LEU A 369 -39.74 -73.23 17.54
N SER A 370 -38.61 -73.94 17.60
CA SER A 370 -38.54 -75.38 17.31
C SER A 370 -39.41 -76.18 18.29
N SER A 371 -39.32 -75.89 19.59
CA SER A 371 -40.14 -76.53 20.62
C SER A 371 -41.64 -76.27 20.39
N ASN A 372 -42.02 -75.02 20.09
CA ASN A 372 -43.39 -74.64 19.77
C ASN A 372 -43.91 -75.35 18.51
N LEU A 373 -43.08 -75.48 17.48
CA LEU A 373 -43.45 -76.19 16.25
C LEU A 373 -43.72 -77.67 16.50
N HIS A 374 -42.85 -78.35 17.26
CA HIS A 374 -43.05 -79.76 17.63
C HIS A 374 -44.33 -79.98 18.45
N SER A 375 -44.62 -79.08 19.39
CA SER A 375 -45.88 -79.09 20.14
C SER A 375 -47.08 -78.94 19.21
N THR A 376 -47.03 -77.98 18.28
CA THR A 376 -48.12 -77.69 17.33
C THR A 376 -48.33 -78.83 16.33
N PHE A 377 -47.26 -79.46 15.82
CA PHE A 377 -47.36 -80.69 15.03
C PHE A 377 -48.04 -81.83 15.79
N SER A 378 -47.76 -81.96 17.09
CA SER A 378 -48.37 -83.00 17.92
C SER A 378 -49.87 -82.77 18.09
N LYS A 379 -50.31 -81.52 18.25
CA LYS A 379 -51.73 -81.14 18.26
C LYS A 379 -52.41 -81.41 16.92
N GLN A 380 -51.78 -81.05 15.80
CA GLN A 380 -52.32 -81.33 14.46
C GLN A 380 -52.45 -82.83 14.18
N LYS A 381 -51.47 -83.65 14.61
CA LYS A 381 -51.58 -85.11 14.56
C LYS A 381 -52.74 -85.62 15.40
N ALA A 382 -53.02 -85.02 16.55
CA ALA A 382 -54.19 -85.38 17.35
C ALA A 382 -55.50 -85.07 16.63
N SER A 383 -55.60 -83.91 15.96
CA SER A 383 -56.77 -83.56 15.14
C SER A 383 -56.99 -84.53 13.97
N LEU A 384 -55.92 -84.95 13.27
CA LEU A 384 -56.00 -85.98 12.23
C LEU A 384 -56.43 -87.34 12.78
N LYS A 385 -55.95 -87.74 13.97
CA LYS A 385 -56.38 -88.96 14.63
C LYS A 385 -57.87 -88.94 14.99
N GLN A 386 -58.43 -87.78 15.37
CA GLN A 386 -59.87 -87.66 15.61
C GLN A 386 -60.69 -87.93 14.33
N LEU A 387 -60.23 -87.41 13.17
CA LEU A 387 -60.84 -87.72 11.87
C LEU A 387 -60.79 -89.22 11.55
N LYS A 388 -59.65 -89.87 11.84
CA LYS A 388 -59.48 -91.31 11.63
C LYS A 388 -60.43 -92.12 12.51
N VAL A 389 -60.48 -91.81 13.81
CA VAL A 389 -61.37 -92.52 14.77
C VAL A 389 -62.84 -92.38 14.37
N ALA A 390 -63.29 -91.22 13.89
CA ALA A 390 -64.67 -91.06 13.43
C ALA A 390 -64.96 -91.89 12.16
N LEU A 391 -64.02 -91.99 11.22
CA LEU A 391 -64.15 -92.88 10.06
C LEU A 391 -64.16 -94.36 10.47
N GLU A 392 -63.37 -94.77 11.45
CA GLU A 392 -63.38 -96.13 12.01
C GLU A 392 -64.73 -96.44 12.70
N GLN A 393 -65.28 -95.51 13.48
CA GLN A 393 -66.61 -95.65 14.07
C GLN A 393 -67.72 -95.75 13.01
N LYS A 394 -67.59 -94.99 11.91
CA LYS A 394 -68.50 -95.07 10.77
C LYS A 394 -68.37 -96.39 10.00
N LEU A 395 -67.17 -96.97 9.96
CA LEU A 395 -66.93 -98.29 9.36
C LEU A 395 -67.69 -99.38 10.12
N GLU A 396 -67.75 -99.29 11.46
CA GLU A 396 -68.51 -100.20 12.32
C GLU A 396 -70.02 -99.97 12.18
N ASN A 397 -70.48 -98.74 11.88
CA ASN A 397 -71.90 -98.36 11.85
C ASN A 397 -72.34 -97.75 10.49
N PRO A 398 -72.31 -98.52 9.38
CA PRO A 398 -72.53 -97.98 8.03
C PRO A 398 -73.99 -97.57 7.74
N PHE A 399 -74.95 -98.01 8.56
CA PHE A 399 -76.39 -97.75 8.38
C PHE A 399 -76.93 -96.57 9.19
N ILE A 400 -76.10 -95.96 10.04
CA ILE A 400 -76.50 -94.84 10.90
C ILE A 400 -75.67 -93.62 10.53
N GLU A 401 -76.28 -92.44 10.56
CA GLU A 401 -75.55 -91.18 10.45
C GLU A 401 -74.69 -90.97 11.71
N VAL A 402 -73.39 -90.73 11.53
CA VAL A 402 -72.50 -90.37 12.62
C VAL A 402 -72.37 -88.85 12.64
N GLU A 403 -72.46 -88.25 13.84
CA GLU A 403 -72.36 -86.79 13.99
C GLU A 403 -71.08 -86.25 13.35
N SER A 404 -71.21 -85.12 12.66
CA SER A 404 -70.07 -84.45 12.06
C SER A 404 -69.11 -83.95 13.13
N ILE A 405 -67.82 -84.18 12.93
CA ILE A 405 -66.77 -83.70 13.82
C ILE A 405 -66.05 -82.53 13.18
N ASN A 406 -65.61 -81.58 13.99
CA ASN A 406 -64.82 -80.44 13.52
C ASN A 406 -63.61 -80.22 14.44
N PRO A 407 -62.58 -81.10 14.36
CA PRO A 407 -61.38 -80.94 15.16
C PRO A 407 -60.67 -79.62 14.87
N GLN A 408 -59.95 -79.09 15.86
CA GLN A 408 -59.24 -77.82 15.71
C GLN A 408 -58.12 -77.94 14.65
N ASP A 409 -58.05 -76.94 13.76
CA ASP A 409 -57.01 -76.82 12.75
C ASP A 409 -55.85 -75.95 13.26
N TYR A 410 -54.65 -76.51 13.31
CA TYR A 410 -53.42 -75.84 13.70
C TYR A 410 -52.52 -75.47 12.50
N SER A 411 -53.02 -75.61 11.27
CA SER A 411 -52.28 -75.30 10.03
C SER A 411 -51.76 -73.85 9.99
N LEU A 412 -52.54 -72.89 10.48
CA LEU A 412 -52.13 -71.48 10.55
C LEU A 412 -51.00 -71.24 11.54
N GLU A 413 -51.05 -71.90 12.71
CA GLU A 413 -49.99 -71.79 13.73
C GLU A 413 -48.69 -72.42 13.21
N ILE A 414 -48.77 -73.58 12.56
CA ILE A 414 -47.62 -74.26 11.94
C ILE A 414 -46.98 -73.37 10.88
N THR A 415 -47.77 -72.86 9.93
CA THR A 415 -47.26 -72.00 8.85
C THR A 415 -46.68 -70.69 9.39
N THR A 416 -47.24 -70.13 10.46
CA THR A 416 -46.72 -68.94 11.13
C THR A 416 -45.36 -69.20 11.78
N ILE A 417 -45.21 -70.31 12.51
CA ILE A 417 -43.93 -70.66 13.15
C ILE A 417 -42.86 -70.95 12.08
N LEU A 418 -43.19 -71.71 11.03
CA LEU A 418 -42.28 -71.98 9.91
C LEU A 418 -41.84 -70.68 9.22
N LYS A 419 -42.76 -69.73 9.03
CA LYS A 419 -42.43 -68.40 8.49
C LYS A 419 -41.47 -67.64 9.40
N GLN A 420 -41.68 -67.64 10.71
CA GLN A 420 -40.77 -66.98 11.65
C GLN A 420 -39.36 -67.59 11.63
N ILE A 421 -39.25 -68.91 11.47
CA ILE A 421 -37.96 -69.59 11.27
C ILE A 421 -37.34 -69.17 9.91
N SER A 422 -38.15 -69.05 8.85
CA SER A 422 -37.72 -68.56 7.53
C SER A 422 -37.20 -67.14 7.58
N ASP A 423 -37.90 -66.24 8.27
CA ASP A 423 -37.48 -64.85 8.43
C ASP A 423 -36.13 -64.75 9.16
N ILE A 424 -35.86 -65.66 10.11
CA ILE A 424 -34.56 -65.74 10.80
C ILE A 424 -33.48 -66.28 9.86
N ARG A 425 -33.80 -67.29 9.05
CA ARG A 425 -32.89 -67.82 8.02
C ARG A 425 -32.48 -66.73 7.03
N ASP A 426 -33.43 -65.97 6.51
CA ASP A 426 -33.16 -64.90 5.54
C ASP A 426 -32.30 -63.80 6.17
N LYS A 427 -32.54 -63.46 7.45
CA LYS A 427 -31.67 -62.57 8.22
C LYS A 427 -30.25 -63.12 8.40
N CYS A 428 -30.07 -64.42 8.62
CA CYS A 428 -28.74 -65.02 8.68
C CYS A 428 -28.01 -64.95 7.33
N ILE A 429 -28.71 -65.18 6.21
CA ILE A 429 -28.14 -65.07 4.86
C ILE A 429 -27.75 -63.62 4.56
N GLN A 430 -28.62 -62.67 4.90
CA GLN A 430 -28.33 -61.24 4.75
C GLN A 430 -27.13 -60.80 5.61
N LEU A 431 -27.04 -61.30 6.85
CA LEU A 431 -25.86 -61.04 7.69
C LEU A 431 -24.58 -61.59 7.07
N ASN A 432 -24.60 -62.76 6.43
CA ASN A 432 -23.44 -63.27 5.67
C ASN A 432 -23.11 -62.38 4.47
N SER A 433 -24.10 -61.90 3.71
CA SER A 433 -23.84 -61.00 2.56
C SER A 433 -23.27 -59.65 2.99
N ASP A 434 -23.70 -59.15 4.14
CA ASP A 434 -23.28 -57.87 4.70
C ASP A 434 -22.03 -57.99 5.60
N LEU A 435 -21.61 -59.21 5.96
CA LEU A 435 -20.51 -59.47 6.89
C LEU A 435 -19.22 -58.77 6.44
N LYS A 436 -18.90 -58.82 5.14
CA LYS A 436 -17.72 -58.14 4.60
C LYS A 436 -17.78 -56.63 4.79
N ASN A 437 -18.94 -56.02 4.57
CA ASN A 437 -19.14 -54.58 4.76
C ASN A 437 -19.07 -54.21 6.25
N GLN A 438 -19.74 -55.00 7.11
CA GLN A 438 -19.70 -54.81 8.57
C GLN A 438 -18.28 -54.98 9.14
N GLN A 439 -17.49 -55.91 8.59
CA GLN A 439 -16.08 -56.07 8.94
C GLN A 439 -15.24 -54.86 8.51
N ILE A 440 -15.47 -54.31 7.32
CA ILE A 440 -14.80 -53.08 6.87
C ILE A 440 -15.15 -51.90 7.80
N GLU A 441 -16.43 -51.74 8.15
CA GLU A 441 -16.88 -50.71 9.09
C GLU A 441 -16.30 -50.89 10.50
N ALA A 442 -16.24 -52.13 11.00
CA ALA A 442 -15.62 -52.45 12.29
C ALA A 442 -14.12 -52.14 12.30
N LYS A 443 -13.39 -52.52 11.23
CA LYS A 443 -11.96 -52.21 11.07
C LYS A 443 -11.71 -50.70 11.01
N ASN A 444 -12.55 -49.96 10.27
CA ASN A 444 -12.48 -48.49 10.22
C ASN A 444 -12.74 -47.85 11.60
N ALA A 445 -13.78 -48.30 12.32
CA ALA A 445 -14.09 -47.79 13.64
C ALA A 445 -12.98 -48.07 14.66
N LEU A 446 -12.40 -49.28 14.65
CA LEU A 446 -11.24 -49.61 15.49
C LEU A 446 -10.01 -48.77 15.12
N ARG A 447 -9.78 -48.51 13.83
CA ARG A 447 -8.68 -47.67 13.36
C ARG A 447 -8.81 -46.23 13.86
N LEU A 448 -9.98 -45.62 13.69
CA LEU A 448 -10.24 -44.26 14.18
C LEU A 448 -10.11 -44.18 15.70
N ASN A 449 -10.59 -45.18 16.44
CA ASN A 449 -10.43 -45.24 17.88
C ASN A 449 -8.96 -45.38 18.31
N HIS A 450 -8.16 -46.17 17.57
CA HIS A 450 -6.72 -46.30 17.81
C HIS A 450 -5.97 -44.99 17.53
N VAL A 451 -6.33 -44.30 16.45
CA VAL A 451 -5.80 -42.96 16.13
C VAL A 451 -6.16 -41.98 17.24
N TYR A 452 -7.40 -41.99 17.73
CA TYR A 452 -7.83 -41.14 18.85
C TYR A 452 -6.96 -41.34 20.10
N HIS A 453 -6.76 -42.58 20.55
CA HIS A 453 -5.90 -42.85 21.72
C HIS A 453 -4.44 -42.47 21.47
N PHE A 454 -3.91 -42.77 20.29
CA PHE A 454 -2.56 -42.36 19.90
C PHE A 454 -2.36 -40.84 19.98
N LEU A 455 -3.35 -40.05 19.57
CA LEU A 455 -3.31 -38.59 19.68
C LEU A 455 -3.23 -38.11 21.15
N GLN A 456 -3.86 -38.84 22.08
CA GLN A 456 -3.73 -38.58 23.51
C GLN A 456 -2.35 -39.00 24.02
N ASP A 457 -1.86 -40.18 23.64
CA ASP A 457 -0.56 -40.71 24.10
C ASP A 457 0.62 -39.80 23.74
N ILE A 458 0.61 -39.22 22.53
CA ILE A 458 1.65 -38.27 22.11
C ILE A 458 1.38 -36.83 22.58
N ASN A 459 0.28 -36.58 23.29
CA ASN A 459 -0.21 -35.24 23.62
C ASN A 459 -0.27 -34.33 22.38
N TYR A 460 -0.88 -34.81 21.30
CA TYR A 460 -0.87 -34.15 19.98
C TYR A 460 -1.32 -32.68 20.06
N THR A 461 -2.36 -32.40 20.86
CA THR A 461 -2.84 -31.03 21.06
C THR A 461 -1.76 -30.13 21.68
N GLN A 462 -1.06 -30.61 22.71
CA GLN A 462 0.03 -29.85 23.34
C GLN A 462 1.22 -29.69 22.40
N GLN A 463 1.60 -30.72 21.64
CA GLN A 463 2.71 -30.62 20.68
C GLN A 463 2.42 -29.58 19.60
N ASN A 464 1.19 -29.51 19.08
CA ASN A 464 0.82 -28.46 18.13
C ASN A 464 0.82 -27.08 18.77
N LEU A 465 0.34 -26.95 20.02
CA LEU A 465 0.44 -25.68 20.77
C LEU A 465 1.91 -25.25 20.94
N ASP A 466 2.82 -26.17 21.28
CA ASP A 466 4.24 -25.89 21.45
C ASP A 466 4.92 -25.50 20.12
N ILE A 467 4.48 -26.10 19.01
CA ILE A 467 4.90 -25.73 17.64
C ILE A 467 4.42 -24.30 17.33
N ASP A 468 3.14 -24.00 17.58
CA ASP A 468 2.56 -22.67 17.34
C ASP A 468 3.25 -21.60 18.21
N LEU A 469 3.48 -21.87 19.50
CA LEU A 469 4.20 -20.98 20.41
C LEU A 469 5.65 -20.75 19.96
N SER A 470 6.36 -21.80 19.54
CA SER A 470 7.72 -21.66 19.00
C SER A 470 7.76 -20.87 17.69
N PHE A 471 6.72 -20.97 16.86
CA PHE A 471 6.58 -20.16 15.64
C PHE A 471 6.31 -18.69 15.97
N GLN A 472 5.39 -18.43 16.90
CA GLN A 472 5.06 -17.07 17.36
C GLN A 472 6.25 -16.36 17.99
N ALA A 473 7.18 -17.08 18.63
CA ALA A 473 8.41 -16.52 19.19
C ALA A 473 9.42 -16.01 18.13
N ILE A 474 9.29 -16.42 16.86
CA ILE A 474 10.24 -16.05 15.80
C ILE A 474 10.03 -14.60 15.33
N GLU A 475 8.78 -14.17 15.16
CA GLU A 475 8.49 -12.85 14.58
C GLU A 475 8.98 -11.69 15.46
N PRO A 476 8.79 -11.68 16.79
CA PRO A 476 9.34 -10.64 17.67
C PRO A 476 10.87 -10.54 17.58
N LEU A 477 11.58 -11.67 17.58
CA LEU A 477 13.03 -11.70 17.43
C LEU A 477 13.49 -11.14 16.07
N LYS A 478 12.73 -11.43 15.01
CA LYS A 478 12.99 -10.88 13.68
C LYS A 478 12.76 -9.36 13.64
N THR A 479 11.68 -8.87 14.24
CA THR A 479 11.40 -7.44 14.35
C THR A 479 12.47 -6.70 15.18
N GLU A 480 12.91 -7.29 16.30
CA GLU A 480 14.00 -6.74 17.11
C GLU A 480 15.32 -6.67 16.31
N LEU A 481 15.65 -7.74 15.57
CA LEU A 481 16.84 -7.78 14.72
C LEU A 481 16.75 -6.74 13.57
N GLU A 482 15.60 -6.58 12.95
CA GLU A 482 15.35 -5.55 11.94
C GLU A 482 15.48 -4.13 12.52
N THR A 483 15.01 -3.93 13.76
CA THR A 483 15.14 -2.66 14.48
C THR A 483 16.61 -2.33 14.75
N LEU A 484 17.39 -3.30 15.22
CA LEU A 484 18.83 -3.13 15.44
C LEU A 484 19.58 -2.86 14.14
N ASN A 485 19.27 -3.59 13.06
CA ASN A 485 19.87 -3.34 11.74
C ASN A 485 19.49 -1.95 11.18
N SER A 486 18.26 -1.52 11.40
CA SER A 486 17.82 -0.16 11.03
C SER A 486 18.57 0.89 11.83
N ARG A 487 18.72 0.71 13.14
CA ARG A 487 19.51 1.62 14.00
C ARG A 487 20.97 1.68 13.56
N LYS A 488 21.58 0.55 13.23
CA LYS A 488 22.93 0.48 12.65
C LYS A 488 23.03 1.31 11.36
N ALA A 489 22.07 1.16 10.44
CA ALA A 489 22.06 1.91 9.19
C ALA A 489 21.89 3.41 9.43
N THR A 490 21.02 3.81 10.37
CA THR A 490 20.86 5.21 10.78
C THR A 490 22.15 5.78 11.34
N ILE A 491 22.83 5.07 12.26
CA ILE A 491 24.09 5.54 12.85
C ILE A 491 25.18 5.72 11.79
N LEU A 492 25.32 4.77 10.85
CA LEU A 492 26.27 4.89 9.74
C LEU A 492 25.96 6.12 8.87
N SER A 493 24.68 6.34 8.55
CA SER A 493 24.23 7.51 7.80
C SER A 493 24.51 8.82 8.56
N ASP A 494 24.24 8.85 9.87
CA ASP A 494 24.48 10.02 10.71
C ASP A 494 25.99 10.34 10.75
N ILE A 495 26.85 9.33 10.89
CA ILE A 495 28.31 9.50 10.83
C ILE A 495 28.74 10.06 9.47
N GLU A 496 28.20 9.57 8.35
CA GLU A 496 28.53 10.10 7.03
C GLU A 496 28.07 11.56 6.86
N ILE A 497 26.87 11.90 7.32
CA ILE A 497 26.34 13.28 7.30
C ILE A 497 27.25 14.20 8.11
N GLU A 498 27.64 13.82 9.32
CA GLU A 498 28.53 14.62 10.17
C GLU A 498 29.94 14.74 9.55
N LYS A 499 30.49 13.68 8.95
CA LYS A 499 31.78 13.73 8.23
C LYS A 499 31.72 14.62 6.98
N ALA A 500 30.58 14.66 6.28
CA ALA A 500 30.37 15.52 5.12
C ALA A 500 30.42 17.02 5.49
N LYS A 501 29.93 17.40 6.67
CA LYS A 501 30.02 18.78 7.17
C LYS A 501 31.48 19.26 7.27
N LEU A 502 32.37 18.42 7.82
CA LEU A 502 33.80 18.75 7.92
C LEU A 502 34.48 18.91 6.55
N LYS A 503 34.06 18.14 5.55
CA LYS A 503 34.60 18.21 4.19
C LYS A 503 34.22 19.52 3.47
N SER A 504 33.01 20.02 3.73
CA SER A 504 32.52 21.28 3.14
C SER A 504 33.35 22.51 3.53
N GLU A 505 33.95 22.52 4.73
CA GLU A 505 34.79 23.64 5.19
C GLU A 505 36.08 23.81 4.38
N GLY A 506 36.71 22.70 4.00
CA GLY A 506 37.89 22.71 3.12
C GLY A 506 37.55 23.17 1.70
N GLU A 507 36.37 22.81 1.21
CA GLU A 507 35.87 23.23 -0.11
C GLU A 507 35.53 24.73 -0.15
N ALA A 508 34.93 25.28 0.91
CA ALA A 508 34.64 26.71 1.03
C ALA A 508 35.92 27.57 1.01
N CYS A 509 36.95 27.16 1.76
CA CYS A 509 38.25 27.82 1.75
C CYS A 509 38.90 27.79 0.36
N ARG A 510 38.84 26.63 -0.31
CA ARG A 510 39.32 26.49 -1.69
C ARG A 510 38.57 27.42 -2.65
N CYS A 511 37.26 27.48 -2.56
CA CYS A 511 36.43 28.35 -3.41
C CYS A 511 36.77 29.83 -3.23
N ILE A 512 36.96 30.30 -1.99
CA ILE A 512 37.41 31.69 -1.74
C ILE A 512 38.76 31.95 -2.38
N ASN A 513 39.71 31.04 -2.22
CA ASN A 513 41.04 31.18 -2.81
C ASN A 513 40.99 31.16 -4.34
N GLU A 514 40.15 30.33 -4.95
CA GLU A 514 39.91 30.33 -6.40
C GLU A 514 39.37 31.68 -6.88
N ILE A 515 38.42 32.28 -6.16
CA ILE A 515 37.86 33.60 -6.48
C ILE A 515 38.92 34.70 -6.32
N LEU A 516 39.73 34.66 -5.25
CA LEU A 516 40.79 35.64 -5.01
C LEU A 516 41.96 35.52 -6.01
N GLN A 517 42.25 34.32 -6.50
CA GLN A 517 43.32 34.06 -7.48
C GLN A 517 42.88 34.24 -8.95
N HIS A 518 41.59 34.40 -9.22
CA HIS A 518 41.03 34.64 -10.55
C HIS A 518 41.55 35.95 -11.17
N ASP A 519 41.51 36.07 -12.51
CA ASP A 519 42.22 37.05 -13.38
C ASP A 519 42.12 38.55 -13.02
N PHE A 520 41.24 38.94 -12.10
CA PHE A 520 41.03 40.32 -11.64
C PHE A 520 41.08 40.48 -10.10
N GLY A 521 41.45 39.43 -9.37
CA GLY A 521 41.58 39.42 -7.92
C GLY A 521 42.97 39.85 -7.42
N HIS A 522 43.11 40.00 -6.10
CA HIS A 522 44.41 40.25 -5.48
C HIS A 522 45.17 38.93 -5.33
N GLN A 523 45.92 38.53 -6.36
CA GLN A 523 46.74 37.31 -6.38
C GLN A 523 47.76 37.20 -5.23
N TYR A 524 47.97 38.28 -4.48
CA TYR A 524 48.85 38.34 -3.32
C TYR A 524 48.16 37.98 -2.00
N LEU A 525 46.84 37.75 -1.96
CA LEU A 525 46.09 37.41 -0.74
C LEU A 525 45.52 35.99 -0.84
N SER A 526 45.65 35.21 0.24
CA SER A 526 45.03 33.89 0.38
C SER A 526 44.46 33.69 1.77
N LEU A 527 43.42 32.88 1.86
CA LEU A 527 42.82 32.41 3.11
C LEU A 527 43.40 31.03 3.45
N GLU A 528 44.02 30.90 4.61
CA GLU A 528 44.68 29.66 5.04
C GLU A 528 44.11 29.14 6.36
N PRO A 529 43.93 27.81 6.51
CA PRO A 529 43.53 27.22 7.78
C PRO A 529 44.71 27.22 8.77
N ILE A 530 44.44 27.56 10.02
CA ILE A 530 45.36 27.52 11.15
C ILE A 530 44.75 26.71 12.30
N GLU A 531 45.53 25.81 12.88
CA GLU A 531 45.13 25.06 14.07
C GLU A 531 45.41 25.90 15.32
N THR A 532 44.37 26.20 16.09
CA THR A 532 44.49 26.93 17.36
C THR A 532 44.08 26.04 18.53
N VAL A 533 44.98 25.89 19.50
CA VAL A 533 44.74 25.16 20.74
C VAL A 533 43.93 26.05 21.67
N SER A 534 42.70 25.64 21.99
CA SER A 534 41.84 26.30 22.97
C SER A 534 41.73 25.45 24.23
N THR A 535 41.22 26.03 25.32
CA THR A 535 41.02 25.35 26.62
C THR A 535 40.13 24.10 26.53
N ASN A 536 39.40 23.91 25.42
CA ASN A 536 38.49 22.79 25.17
C ASN A 536 38.94 21.87 24.00
N GLY A 537 40.17 22.01 23.49
CA GLY A 537 40.69 21.18 22.39
C GLY A 537 41.22 21.96 21.18
N GLN A 538 41.59 21.23 20.13
CA GLN A 538 42.09 21.77 18.85
C GLN A 538 40.92 22.36 18.03
N SER A 539 41.05 23.62 17.58
CA SER A 539 40.05 24.30 16.75
C SER A 539 40.69 24.89 15.48
N ILE A 540 40.10 24.61 14.31
CA ILE A 540 40.55 25.16 13.03
C ILE A 540 39.94 26.56 12.87
N LYS A 541 40.81 27.56 12.69
CA LYS A 541 40.43 28.95 12.35
C LYS A 541 41.04 29.32 11.00
N PHE A 542 40.58 30.39 10.37
CA PHE A 542 41.15 30.85 9.12
C PHE A 542 41.89 32.18 9.30
N GLU A 543 43.00 32.35 8.59
CA GLU A 543 43.83 33.55 8.59
C GLU A 543 44.07 34.03 7.16
N ILE A 544 44.04 35.35 6.96
CA ILE A 544 44.42 35.94 5.67
C ILE A 544 45.93 36.12 5.65
N GLN A 545 46.57 35.58 4.63
CA GLN A 545 47.99 35.69 4.40
C GLN A 545 48.27 36.48 3.12
N ARG A 546 49.29 37.34 3.17
CA ARG A 546 49.83 38.08 2.04
C ARG A 546 51.14 37.45 1.56
N LEU A 547 51.28 37.27 0.26
CA LEU A 547 52.51 36.80 -0.37
C LEU A 547 53.53 37.94 -0.45
N LYS A 548 54.63 37.83 0.30
CA LYS A 548 55.78 38.75 0.27
C LYS A 548 57.05 37.96 -0.04
N ASN A 549 57.76 38.29 -1.12
CA ASN A 549 59.02 37.64 -1.54
C ASN A 549 58.92 36.09 -1.63
N GLY A 550 57.78 35.57 -2.07
CA GLY A 550 57.54 34.12 -2.18
C GLY A 550 57.16 33.42 -0.85
N VAL A 551 57.08 34.16 0.26
CA VAL A 551 56.68 33.64 1.58
C VAL A 551 55.31 34.19 1.95
N LYS A 552 54.41 33.32 2.41
CA LYS A 552 53.11 33.74 2.95
C LYS A 552 53.28 34.22 4.39
N THR A 553 52.77 35.41 4.69
CA THR A 553 52.83 36.03 6.02
C THR A 553 51.46 36.58 6.37
N LYS A 554 51.10 36.63 7.66
CA LYS A 554 49.83 37.24 8.09
C LYS A 554 49.65 38.63 7.49
N ALA A 555 48.50 38.88 6.87
CA ALA A 555 48.18 40.16 6.26
C ALA A 555 47.77 41.17 7.35
N HIS A 556 48.60 42.19 7.56
CA HIS A 556 48.28 43.36 8.38
C HIS A 556 48.02 44.57 7.47
N ASN A 557 47.22 45.54 7.93
CA ASN A 557 46.89 46.79 7.23
C ASN A 557 46.29 46.57 5.83
N LEU A 558 45.14 45.89 5.76
CA LEU A 558 44.36 45.74 4.52
C LEU A 558 43.70 47.07 4.14
N SER A 559 43.66 47.41 2.86
CA SER A 559 42.95 48.60 2.35
C SER A 559 41.42 48.42 2.46
N GLU A 560 40.66 49.52 2.42
CA GLU A 560 39.18 49.42 2.39
C GLU A 560 38.66 48.61 1.20
N GLY A 561 39.35 48.70 0.05
CA GLY A 561 39.06 47.91 -1.14
C GLY A 561 39.31 46.41 -0.92
N GLU A 562 40.47 46.05 -0.35
CA GLU A 562 40.83 44.66 -0.02
C GLU A 562 39.85 44.06 0.99
N CYS A 563 39.49 44.80 2.05
CA CYS A 563 38.51 44.38 3.04
C CYS A 563 37.13 44.15 2.42
N SER A 564 36.67 45.09 1.59
CA SER A 564 35.38 44.98 0.89
C SER A 564 35.37 43.76 -0.02
N LEU A 565 36.45 43.53 -0.77
CA LEU A 565 36.56 42.39 -1.66
C LEU A 565 36.55 41.05 -0.91
N ILE A 566 37.43 40.89 0.08
CA ILE A 566 37.51 39.64 0.87
C ILE A 566 36.15 39.36 1.51
N SER A 567 35.49 40.39 2.04
CA SER A 567 34.18 40.23 2.65
C SER A 567 33.10 39.79 1.65
N PHE A 568 33.18 40.28 0.41
CA PHE A 568 32.27 39.90 -0.63
C PHE A 568 32.55 38.48 -1.14
N CYS A 569 33.81 38.09 -1.32
CA CYS A 569 34.19 36.70 -1.63
C CYS A 569 33.72 35.73 -0.55
N TYR A 570 33.86 36.10 0.72
CA TYR A 570 33.34 35.33 1.84
C TYR A 570 31.82 35.18 1.79
N PHE A 571 31.10 36.26 1.47
CA PHE A 571 29.66 36.20 1.24
C PHE A 571 29.27 35.30 0.07
N LEU A 572 30.02 35.33 -1.04
CA LEU A 572 29.75 34.46 -2.19
C LEU A 572 29.95 32.98 -1.84
N ALA A 573 31.05 32.62 -1.17
CA ALA A 573 31.26 31.26 -0.70
C ALA A 573 30.18 30.82 0.28
N LYS A 574 29.75 31.71 1.18
CA LYS A 574 28.64 31.50 2.13
C LYS A 574 27.34 31.06 1.44
N ILE A 575 26.98 31.72 0.34
CA ILE A 575 25.71 31.46 -0.35
C ILE A 575 25.81 30.38 -1.43
N GLN A 576 27.03 29.95 -1.78
CA GLN A 576 27.29 29.03 -2.88
C GLN A 576 26.59 27.69 -2.68
N ASP A 577 26.61 27.16 -1.45
CA ASP A 577 25.94 25.91 -1.10
C ASP A 577 24.43 25.96 -1.38
N ASP A 578 23.76 27.03 -0.95
CA ASP A 578 22.32 27.23 -1.18
C ASP A 578 22.00 27.40 -2.67
N LEU A 579 22.89 28.04 -3.42
CA LEU A 579 22.75 28.17 -4.87
C LEU A 579 22.90 26.79 -5.52
N ASP A 580 23.93 26.02 -5.18
CA ASP A 580 24.23 24.74 -5.83
C ASP A 580 23.26 23.62 -5.47
N GLN A 581 22.70 23.63 -4.25
CA GLN A 581 21.61 22.75 -3.82
C GLN A 581 20.25 23.13 -4.44
N GLY A 582 20.15 24.28 -5.10
CA GLY A 582 18.91 24.74 -5.74
C GLY A 582 17.86 25.27 -4.78
N ASN A 583 18.26 25.74 -3.59
CA ASN A 583 17.37 26.26 -2.54
C ASN A 583 16.71 27.60 -2.91
N LYS A 584 17.17 28.25 -3.99
CA LYS A 584 16.65 29.52 -4.53
C LYS A 584 16.53 30.63 -3.47
N PRO A 585 17.65 31.00 -2.83
CA PRO A 585 17.64 31.99 -1.75
C PRO A 585 17.25 33.39 -2.25
N ILE A 586 16.72 34.23 -1.34
CA ILE A 586 16.61 35.67 -1.55
C ILE A 586 17.96 36.31 -1.17
N ILE A 587 18.53 37.13 -2.04
CA ILE A 587 19.85 37.74 -1.84
C ILE A 587 19.71 39.25 -1.81
N TRP A 588 20.22 39.89 -0.75
CA TRP A 588 20.32 41.35 -0.64
C TRP A 588 21.78 41.78 -0.54
N ILE A 589 22.23 42.63 -1.46
CA ILE A 589 23.59 43.16 -1.50
C ILE A 589 23.54 44.67 -1.31
N ASP A 590 23.99 45.13 -0.15
CA ASP A 590 24.05 46.56 0.19
C ASP A 590 25.45 47.14 -0.02
N ASP A 591 25.56 47.97 -1.06
CA ASP A 591 26.72 48.80 -1.37
C ASP A 591 28.05 48.01 -1.37
N PRO A 592 28.23 47.04 -2.29
CA PRO A 592 29.37 46.12 -2.28
C PRO A 592 30.70 46.77 -2.71
N ILE A 593 30.74 48.09 -2.86
CA ILE A 593 31.86 48.85 -3.40
C ILE A 593 32.23 49.95 -2.41
N SER A 594 33.52 50.02 -2.05
CA SER A 594 34.07 51.19 -1.35
C SER A 594 34.22 52.36 -2.33
N SER A 595 33.87 53.56 -1.88
CA SER A 595 33.96 54.79 -2.67
C SER A 595 35.37 55.18 -3.13
N LEU A 596 36.41 54.50 -2.61
CA LEU A 596 37.82 54.87 -2.81
C LEU A 596 38.52 54.12 -3.96
N ASP A 597 37.90 53.10 -4.57
CA ASP A 597 38.57 52.30 -5.61
C ASP A 597 37.68 51.99 -6.82
N SER A 598 37.91 52.72 -7.92
CA SER A 598 37.23 52.52 -9.21
C SER A 598 37.63 51.21 -9.89
N ASN A 599 38.82 50.65 -9.61
CA ASN A 599 39.31 49.45 -10.29
C ASN A 599 38.54 48.20 -9.87
N HIS A 600 37.97 48.19 -8.66
CA HIS A 600 37.20 47.06 -8.14
C HIS A 600 35.72 47.03 -8.58
N ILE A 601 35.20 48.12 -9.16
CA ILE A 601 33.79 48.19 -9.62
C ILE A 601 33.50 47.10 -10.64
N PHE A 602 34.37 46.95 -11.63
CA PHE A 602 34.21 45.94 -12.68
C PHE A 602 34.31 44.52 -12.10
N PHE A 603 35.24 44.27 -11.18
CA PHE A 603 35.41 42.94 -10.60
C PHE A 603 34.20 42.51 -9.77
N ILE A 604 33.70 43.39 -8.88
CA ILE A 604 32.49 43.12 -8.10
C ILE A 604 31.28 42.90 -9.00
N PHE A 605 31.13 43.71 -10.06
CA PHE A 605 30.08 43.49 -11.05
C PHE A 605 30.20 42.12 -11.73
N SER A 606 31.40 41.75 -12.21
CA SER A 606 31.66 40.47 -12.85
C SER A 606 31.36 39.29 -11.92
N LEU A 607 31.71 39.39 -10.63
CA LEU A 607 31.37 38.36 -9.63
C LEU A 607 29.86 38.23 -9.43
N ILE A 608 29.13 39.35 -9.33
CA ILE A 608 27.66 39.33 -9.25
C ILE A 608 27.07 38.71 -10.51
N GLU A 609 27.54 39.12 -11.69
CA GLU A 609 27.06 38.59 -12.96
C GLU A 609 27.33 37.08 -13.05
N GLU A 610 28.56 36.63 -12.90
CA GLU A 610 28.98 35.25 -13.10
C GLU A 610 28.44 34.29 -12.02
N LYS A 611 28.59 34.64 -10.74
CA LYS A 611 28.26 33.72 -9.63
C LYS A 611 26.78 33.74 -9.26
N ILE A 612 26.10 34.88 -9.43
CA ILE A 612 24.70 35.03 -9.02
C ILE A 612 23.76 35.06 -10.22
N VAL A 613 24.00 35.96 -11.19
CA VAL A 613 23.02 36.25 -12.25
C VAL A 613 23.01 35.21 -13.37
N VAL A 614 24.17 34.77 -13.85
CA VAL A 614 24.31 33.91 -15.05
C VAL A 614 23.53 32.62 -14.91
N ASN A 615 23.62 31.97 -13.76
CA ASN A 615 22.99 30.68 -13.51
C ASN A 615 21.53 30.77 -13.07
N GLN A 616 21.02 31.98 -12.74
CA GLN A 616 19.65 32.23 -12.27
C GLN A 616 19.17 31.29 -11.15
N LYS A 617 20.09 30.83 -10.29
CA LYS A 617 19.80 29.90 -9.20
C LYS A 617 19.18 30.57 -7.96
N PHE A 618 19.06 31.89 -7.94
CA PHE A 618 18.47 32.67 -6.84
C PHE A 618 16.94 32.83 -6.99
N GLY A 619 16.25 33.10 -5.87
CA GLY A 619 14.81 33.38 -5.85
C GLY A 619 14.48 34.84 -6.20
N GLN A 620 15.14 35.78 -5.53
CA GLN A 620 15.14 37.22 -5.85
C GLN A 620 16.47 37.86 -5.46
N LEU A 621 16.91 38.85 -6.23
CA LEU A 621 18.14 39.60 -6.02
C LEU A 621 17.82 41.08 -5.80
N PHE A 622 18.36 41.65 -4.73
CA PHE A 622 18.23 43.05 -4.37
C PHE A 622 19.64 43.65 -4.29
N ILE A 623 19.91 44.73 -5.00
CA ILE A 623 21.21 45.42 -4.99
C ILE A 623 21.00 46.89 -4.72
N SER A 624 21.57 47.42 -3.64
CA SER A 624 21.58 48.86 -3.36
C SER A 624 22.98 49.46 -3.57
N THR A 625 23.06 50.66 -4.15
CA THR A 625 24.33 51.38 -4.29
C THR A 625 24.16 52.90 -4.27
N HIS A 626 25.22 53.60 -3.85
CA HIS A 626 25.36 55.04 -4.05
C HIS A 626 26.19 55.43 -5.29
N ASN A 627 26.89 54.47 -5.89
CA ASN A 627 27.85 54.72 -6.96
C ASN A 627 27.14 54.70 -8.33
N LEU A 628 27.20 55.83 -9.06
CA LEU A 628 26.57 55.97 -10.38
C LEU A 628 27.25 55.13 -11.46
N GLU A 629 28.56 54.92 -11.37
CA GLU A 629 29.32 54.08 -12.30
C GLU A 629 28.94 52.61 -12.12
N PHE A 630 28.86 52.13 -10.88
CA PHE A 630 28.34 50.79 -10.61
C PHE A 630 26.89 50.62 -11.07
N LEU A 631 26.03 51.62 -10.86
CA LEU A 631 24.67 51.61 -11.40
C LEU A 631 24.65 51.46 -12.93
N LYS A 632 25.59 52.07 -13.67
CA LYS A 632 25.69 51.88 -15.13
C LYS A 632 25.96 50.42 -15.49
N TYR A 633 26.83 49.73 -14.73
CA TYR A 633 27.07 48.31 -14.92
C TYR A 633 25.83 47.47 -14.55
N LEU A 634 25.19 47.75 -13.42
CA LEU A 634 23.96 47.05 -13.00
C LEU A 634 22.81 47.22 -14.01
N LYS A 635 22.73 48.36 -14.71
CA LYS A 635 21.78 48.55 -15.82
C LYS A 635 22.02 47.60 -16.99
N ARG A 636 23.22 47.04 -17.18
CA ARG A 636 23.49 46.03 -18.21
C ARG A 636 22.79 44.70 -17.93
N LEU A 637 22.40 44.46 -16.69
CA LEU A 637 21.53 43.32 -16.32
C LEU A 637 20.11 43.49 -16.92
N ASN A 638 19.75 44.69 -17.37
CA ASN A 638 18.48 44.97 -18.05
C ASN A 638 18.53 44.47 -19.51
N GLY A 639 17.96 43.29 -19.77
CA GLY A 639 17.79 42.73 -21.11
C GLY A 639 16.96 41.45 -21.09
N LYS A 640 16.42 41.03 -22.25
CA LYS A 640 15.60 39.80 -22.40
C LYS A 640 16.26 38.52 -21.87
N LYS A 641 17.56 38.56 -21.57
CA LYS A 641 18.41 37.45 -21.11
C LYS A 641 18.25 37.09 -19.62
N TRP A 642 17.92 38.05 -18.74
CA TRP A 642 18.12 37.89 -17.28
C TRP A 642 16.86 38.00 -16.41
N GLY A 643 15.66 38.05 -17.00
CA GLY A 643 14.38 38.09 -16.29
C GLY A 643 13.82 39.51 -16.09
N ASN A 644 12.79 39.63 -15.24
CA ASN A 644 12.13 40.91 -14.96
C ASN A 644 12.94 41.73 -13.93
N ILE A 645 13.36 42.93 -14.32
CA ILE A 645 14.15 43.84 -13.47
C ILE A 645 13.37 45.10 -13.10
N GLN A 646 13.56 45.59 -11.88
CA GLN A 646 12.96 46.82 -11.41
C GLN A 646 13.98 47.77 -10.78
N PHE A 647 13.83 49.07 -11.05
CA PHE A 647 14.74 50.12 -10.59
C PHE A 647 14.01 51.11 -9.68
N PHE A 648 14.58 51.35 -8.50
CA PHE A 648 14.06 52.26 -7.49
C PHE A 648 15.10 53.32 -7.12
N ILE A 649 14.62 54.45 -6.62
CA ILE A 649 15.44 55.47 -5.96
C ILE A 649 15.02 55.59 -4.51
N ILE A 650 16.00 55.61 -3.61
CA ILE A 650 15.79 55.93 -2.20
C ILE A 650 16.18 57.40 -2.02
N LYS A 651 15.17 58.24 -1.75
CA LYS A 651 15.34 59.68 -1.53
C LYS A 651 15.13 60.00 -0.06
N ARG A 652 15.96 60.89 0.47
CA ARG A 652 15.75 61.50 1.78
C ARG A 652 15.03 62.83 1.59
N ASN A 653 13.87 62.94 2.19
CA ASN A 653 13.05 64.15 2.26
C ASN A 653 13.19 64.72 3.68
N PHE A 654 14.11 65.66 3.85
CA PHE A 654 14.42 66.29 5.15
C PHE A 654 14.73 65.24 6.25
N ASP A 655 13.75 64.93 7.09
CA ASP A 655 13.85 64.07 8.27
C ASP A 655 13.32 62.63 8.05
N SER A 656 12.81 62.32 6.85
CA SER A 656 12.33 60.99 6.49
C SER A 656 12.89 60.51 5.15
N SER A 657 12.90 59.20 4.94
CA SER A 657 13.28 58.58 3.67
C SER A 657 12.08 57.90 3.00
N ALA A 658 12.07 57.92 1.67
CA ALA A 658 11.06 57.27 0.85
C ALA A 658 11.69 56.51 -0.32
N ILE A 659 11.05 55.40 -0.69
CA ILE A 659 11.36 54.65 -1.90
C ILE A 659 10.42 55.12 -3.00
N VAL A 660 10.98 55.54 -4.13
CA VAL A 660 10.22 55.99 -5.30
C VAL A 660 10.69 55.28 -6.55
N GLN A 661 9.86 55.25 -7.59
CA GLN A 661 10.22 54.63 -8.85
C GLN A 661 11.38 55.40 -9.50
N MET A 662 12.36 54.69 -10.06
CA MET A 662 13.42 55.36 -10.81
C MET A 662 12.83 56.04 -12.05
N PRO A 663 13.05 57.36 -12.25
CA PRO A 663 12.54 58.07 -13.41
C PRO A 663 13.01 57.44 -14.73
N ASN A 664 12.16 57.48 -15.75
CA ASN A 664 12.46 56.90 -17.06
C ASN A 664 13.76 57.42 -17.67
N TYR A 665 14.12 58.69 -17.46
CA TYR A 665 15.38 59.22 -17.97
C TYR A 665 16.61 58.57 -17.31
N MET A 666 16.53 58.27 -16.02
CA MET A 666 17.62 57.62 -15.31
C MET A 666 17.61 56.11 -15.58
N LYS A 667 16.44 55.51 -15.82
CA LYS A 667 16.31 54.07 -16.12
C LYS A 667 16.75 53.74 -17.55
N ASN A 668 16.26 54.49 -18.54
CA ASN A 668 16.35 54.15 -19.96
C ASN A 668 17.61 54.70 -20.63
N TYR A 669 18.08 55.90 -20.25
CA TYR A 669 19.25 56.48 -20.88
C TYR A 669 20.55 55.93 -20.26
N PHE A 670 21.44 55.49 -21.16
CA PHE A 670 22.79 55.08 -20.83
C PHE A 670 23.68 56.28 -20.48
N SER A 671 23.51 57.40 -21.18
CA SER A 671 24.27 58.64 -20.99
C SER A 671 23.38 59.89 -21.15
N GLU A 672 23.87 61.06 -20.72
CA GLU A 672 23.20 62.34 -20.93
C GLU A 672 23.03 62.65 -22.44
N LEU A 673 23.97 62.20 -23.29
CA LEU A 673 23.87 62.36 -24.74
C LEU A 673 22.60 61.72 -25.32
N ASN A 674 22.22 60.52 -24.83
CA ASN A 674 21.00 59.83 -25.27
C ASN A 674 19.72 60.58 -24.84
N PHE A 675 19.73 61.15 -23.64
CA PHE A 675 18.61 61.98 -23.16
C PHE A 675 18.44 63.22 -24.03
N LEU A 676 19.53 63.94 -24.30
CA LEU A 676 19.51 65.17 -25.11
C LEU A 676 19.06 64.89 -26.55
N PHE A 677 19.50 63.78 -27.15
CA PHE A 677 18.98 63.32 -28.44
C PHE A 677 17.46 63.12 -28.41
N HIS A 678 16.92 62.47 -27.37
CA HIS A 678 15.47 62.27 -27.27
C HIS A 678 14.71 63.60 -27.21
N GLN A 679 15.22 64.60 -26.48
CA GLN A 679 14.61 65.93 -26.42
C GLN A 679 14.59 66.62 -27.79
N LEU A 680 15.67 66.47 -28.58
CA LEU A 680 15.70 66.95 -29.96
C LEU A 680 14.66 66.23 -30.84
N HIS A 681 14.56 64.91 -30.73
CA HIS A 681 13.61 64.09 -31.48
C HIS A 681 12.15 64.44 -31.16
N LEU A 682 11.80 64.64 -29.88
CA LEU A 682 10.48 65.10 -29.46
C LEU A 682 10.15 66.49 -30.03
N CYS A 683 11.08 67.46 -29.92
CA CYS A 683 10.87 68.80 -30.48
C CYS A 683 10.63 68.79 -32.00
N ALA A 684 11.33 67.91 -32.73
CA ALA A 684 11.18 67.75 -34.16
C ALA A 684 9.87 67.06 -34.57
N SER A 685 9.36 66.17 -33.71
CA SER A 685 8.16 65.36 -33.96
C SER A 685 6.86 66.11 -33.65
N GLU A 686 6.90 67.06 -32.73
CA GLU A 686 5.72 67.77 -32.23
C GLU A 686 5.39 69.02 -33.08
N GLU A 687 4.20 69.04 -33.68
CA GLU A 687 3.73 70.13 -34.55
C GLU A 687 2.84 71.16 -33.85
N ASN A 688 2.44 70.98 -32.58
CA ASN A 688 1.72 72.01 -31.79
C ASN A 688 2.14 72.05 -30.31
N ILE A 689 2.30 73.25 -29.73
CA ILE A 689 2.56 73.42 -28.28
C ILE A 689 1.25 73.34 -27.48
N ASN A 690 1.26 72.54 -26.41
CA ASN A 690 0.17 72.40 -25.44
C ASN A 690 0.73 72.23 -24.01
N ASP A 691 -0.15 72.23 -23.02
CA ASP A 691 0.21 72.10 -21.59
C ASP A 691 0.96 70.81 -21.24
N GLN A 692 0.90 69.79 -22.11
CA GLN A 692 1.58 68.51 -21.91
C GLN A 692 3.02 68.52 -22.46
N ASN A 693 3.31 69.31 -23.51
CA ASN A 693 4.60 69.27 -24.21
C ASN A 693 5.39 70.60 -24.20
N TYR A 694 4.84 71.70 -23.66
CA TYR A 694 5.51 73.02 -23.67
C TYR A 694 6.92 73.00 -23.07
N ASN A 695 7.17 72.14 -22.07
CA ASN A 695 8.48 72.00 -21.44
C ASN A 695 9.57 71.53 -22.41
N VAL A 696 9.23 70.78 -23.47
CA VAL A 696 10.20 70.31 -24.47
C VAL A 696 10.74 71.51 -25.27
N PHE A 697 9.85 72.40 -25.69
CA PHE A 697 10.19 73.62 -26.42
C PHE A 697 10.88 74.65 -25.51
N TYR A 698 10.35 74.86 -24.29
CA TYR A 698 10.94 75.79 -23.34
C TYR A 698 12.39 75.46 -23.00
N ASN A 699 12.71 74.18 -22.82
CA ASN A 699 14.07 73.73 -22.51
C ASN A 699 14.93 73.43 -23.76
N PHE A 700 14.36 73.56 -24.96
CA PHE A 700 15.02 73.20 -26.21
C PHE A 700 16.36 73.90 -26.42
N PRO A 701 16.50 75.23 -26.23
CA PRO A 701 17.77 75.91 -26.50
C PRO A 701 18.95 75.33 -25.71
N ASN A 702 18.78 75.11 -24.40
CA ASN A 702 19.83 74.55 -23.55
C ASN A 702 20.13 73.07 -23.87
N ASN A 703 19.09 72.27 -24.14
CA ASN A 703 19.26 70.86 -24.50
C ASN A 703 20.01 70.70 -25.82
N ALA A 704 19.62 71.49 -26.83
CA ALA A 704 20.24 71.47 -28.13
C ALA A 704 21.68 71.99 -28.09
N ARG A 705 21.98 73.04 -27.31
CA ARG A 705 23.36 73.53 -27.10
C ARG A 705 24.26 72.43 -26.52
N LYS A 706 23.85 71.82 -25.40
CA LYS A 706 24.58 70.71 -24.78
C LYS A 706 24.78 69.56 -25.76
N PHE A 707 23.76 69.22 -26.55
CA PHE A 707 23.87 68.15 -27.54
C PHE A 707 24.90 68.48 -28.62
N LEU A 708 24.83 69.67 -29.21
CA LEU A 708 25.74 70.12 -30.25
C LEU A 708 27.19 70.12 -29.74
N GLU A 709 27.44 70.67 -28.55
CA GLU A 709 28.76 70.69 -27.91
C GLU A 709 29.28 69.28 -27.64
N LEU A 710 28.49 68.44 -26.95
CA LEU A 710 28.89 67.06 -26.64
C LEU A 710 29.17 66.27 -27.92
N TYR A 711 28.26 66.33 -28.90
CA TYR A 711 28.39 65.60 -30.15
C TYR A 711 29.57 66.10 -30.98
N SER A 712 29.79 67.41 -31.08
CA SER A 712 30.96 67.97 -31.75
C SER A 712 32.27 67.53 -31.09
N ASN A 713 32.35 67.51 -29.76
CA ASN A 713 33.52 67.03 -29.03
C ASN A 713 33.77 65.52 -29.22
N PHE A 714 32.73 64.72 -29.44
CA PHE A 714 32.89 63.31 -29.83
C PHE A 714 33.51 63.16 -31.24
N HIS A 715 33.19 64.05 -32.17
CA HIS A 715 33.74 64.03 -33.54
C HIS A 715 35.13 64.66 -33.64
N TYR A 716 35.41 65.66 -32.81
CA TYR A 716 36.69 66.37 -32.73
C TYR A 716 37.22 66.32 -31.30
N PRO A 717 37.93 65.24 -30.91
CA PRO A 717 38.47 65.07 -29.56
C PRO A 717 39.80 65.82 -29.38
N ASP A 718 39.90 67.06 -29.86
CA ASP A 718 41.10 67.90 -29.83
C ASP A 718 41.23 68.76 -28.55
N GLY A 719 40.29 68.62 -27.61
CA GLY A 719 40.33 69.26 -26.28
C GLY A 719 39.78 70.70 -26.25
N PHE A 720 40.20 71.49 -25.24
CA PHE A 720 39.72 72.85 -24.95
C PHE A 720 40.37 73.93 -25.83
N SER A 721 40.26 73.84 -27.16
CA SER A 721 40.67 74.93 -28.05
C SER A 721 39.58 76.02 -28.13
N ASN A 722 39.96 77.31 -28.15
CA ASN A 722 39.06 78.49 -28.21
C ASN A 722 38.23 78.60 -29.52
N THR A 723 38.18 77.53 -30.33
CA THR A 723 37.55 77.46 -31.65
C THR A 723 36.26 76.65 -31.63
N ASP A 724 35.56 76.56 -30.49
CA ASP A 724 34.30 75.82 -30.34
C ASP A 724 33.26 76.23 -31.39
N THR A 725 33.20 77.51 -31.75
CA THR A 725 32.32 77.98 -32.84
C THR A 725 32.78 77.47 -34.20
N GLU A 726 34.08 77.37 -34.48
CA GLU A 726 34.60 76.82 -35.74
C GLU A 726 34.37 75.31 -35.82
N LYS A 727 34.53 74.58 -34.72
CA LYS A 727 34.19 73.14 -34.63
C LYS A 727 32.71 72.92 -34.91
N LEU A 728 31.86 73.73 -34.29
CA LEU A 728 30.42 73.70 -34.55
C LEU A 728 30.14 74.02 -36.02
N LYS A 729 30.73 75.08 -36.59
CA LYS A 729 30.52 75.48 -37.99
C LYS A 729 30.99 74.40 -38.97
N SER A 730 32.13 73.77 -38.71
CA SER A 730 32.66 72.68 -39.53
C SER A 730 31.73 71.47 -39.54
N LEU A 731 31.22 71.07 -38.37
CA LEU A 731 30.35 69.89 -38.28
C LEU A 731 28.93 70.17 -38.77
N TRP A 732 28.34 71.29 -38.35
CA TRP A 732 26.91 71.58 -38.49
C TRP A 732 26.59 72.54 -39.65
N GLY A 733 27.59 73.21 -40.21
CA GLY A 733 27.46 74.22 -41.25
C GLY A 733 27.23 75.63 -40.68
N GLU A 734 27.76 76.66 -41.35
CA GLU A 734 27.72 78.03 -40.84
C GLU A 734 26.30 78.56 -40.60
N HIS A 735 25.36 78.25 -41.48
CA HIS A 735 23.98 78.72 -41.37
C HIS A 735 23.24 78.13 -40.16
N LEU A 736 23.41 76.82 -39.89
CA LEU A 736 22.78 76.16 -38.74
C LEU A 736 23.36 76.69 -37.43
N VAL A 737 24.68 76.87 -37.37
CA VAL A 737 25.34 77.43 -36.18
C VAL A 737 24.97 78.89 -35.96
N PHE A 738 24.91 79.72 -37.00
CA PHE A 738 24.46 81.10 -36.87
C PHE A 738 23.01 81.17 -36.34
N THR A 739 22.09 80.42 -36.95
CA THR A 739 20.69 80.38 -36.52
C THR A 739 20.57 79.90 -35.07
N PHE A 740 21.35 78.89 -34.69
CA PHE A 740 21.29 78.31 -33.36
C PHE A 740 21.94 79.19 -32.29
N THR A 741 23.13 79.73 -32.55
CA THR A 741 23.89 80.55 -31.60
C THR A 741 23.25 81.93 -31.44
N ASP A 742 22.98 82.63 -32.55
CA ASP A 742 22.54 84.03 -32.48
C ASP A 742 21.04 84.19 -32.28
N ARG A 743 20.19 83.32 -32.82
CA ARG A 743 18.72 83.42 -32.61
C ARG A 743 18.25 82.53 -31.46
N ILE A 744 18.54 81.23 -31.49
CA ILE A 744 17.97 80.27 -30.53
C ILE A 744 18.59 80.37 -29.15
N ASN A 745 19.92 80.39 -29.05
CA ASN A 745 20.60 80.42 -27.77
C ASN A 745 20.66 81.83 -27.19
N ASN A 746 21.10 82.82 -27.97
CA ASN A 746 21.25 84.19 -27.48
C ASN A 746 19.90 84.91 -27.26
N GLU A 747 18.94 84.85 -28.20
CA GLU A 747 17.66 85.57 -28.04
C GLU A 747 16.64 84.80 -27.19
N TYR A 748 16.52 83.48 -27.32
CA TYR A 748 15.48 82.71 -26.63
C TYR A 748 15.92 82.00 -25.35
N SER A 749 17.22 81.71 -25.16
CA SER A 749 17.74 81.15 -23.90
C SER A 749 18.32 82.21 -22.97
N HIS A 750 19.15 83.11 -23.50
CA HIS A 750 19.83 84.14 -22.74
C HIS A 750 19.09 85.50 -22.73
N LEU A 751 18.01 85.65 -23.51
CA LEU A 751 17.23 86.89 -23.66
C LEU A 751 18.10 88.10 -24.04
N ALA A 752 19.16 87.88 -24.81
CA ALA A 752 20.07 88.93 -25.25
C ALA A 752 19.39 89.86 -26.30
N GLY A 753 19.62 91.16 -26.17
CA GLY A 753 19.13 92.18 -27.11
C GLY A 753 18.23 93.23 -26.47
N ILE A 754 16.94 92.94 -26.29
CA ILE A 754 15.91 93.92 -25.88
C ILE A 754 14.89 93.27 -24.92
N PHE A 755 14.53 93.96 -23.83
CA PHE A 755 13.71 93.43 -22.73
C PHE A 755 12.30 92.99 -23.19
N GLU A 756 11.76 93.64 -24.21
CA GLU A 756 10.42 93.38 -24.76
C GLU A 756 10.25 91.94 -25.26
N ARG A 757 11.35 91.25 -25.58
CA ARG A 757 11.35 89.85 -26.01
C ARG A 757 10.90 88.88 -24.90
N SER A 758 10.98 89.30 -23.63
CA SER A 758 10.44 88.52 -22.51
C SER A 758 8.91 88.47 -22.46
N PHE A 759 8.23 89.34 -23.22
CA PHE A 759 6.77 89.35 -23.34
C PHE A 759 6.24 88.51 -24.50
N THR A 760 7.12 88.04 -25.40
CA THR A 760 6.72 87.23 -26.56
C THR A 760 6.71 85.74 -26.20
N PRO A 761 5.60 85.03 -26.43
CA PRO A 761 5.57 83.57 -26.28
C PRO A 761 6.61 82.89 -27.18
N LEU A 762 7.19 81.79 -26.72
CA LEU A 762 8.24 81.08 -27.47
C LEU A 762 7.75 80.61 -28.83
N GLU A 763 8.48 80.95 -29.89
CA GLU A 763 8.13 80.61 -31.26
C GLU A 763 8.44 79.14 -31.59
N GLN A 764 7.37 78.36 -31.76
CA GLN A 764 7.45 76.95 -32.12
C GLN A 764 8.13 76.64 -33.47
N PRO A 765 7.89 77.40 -34.57
CA PRO A 765 8.41 77.02 -35.88
C PRO A 765 9.93 77.00 -35.96
N GLU A 766 10.60 77.83 -35.15
CA GLU A 766 12.05 78.01 -35.21
C GLU A 766 12.78 76.88 -34.48
N MET A 767 12.28 76.48 -33.30
CA MET A 767 12.79 75.33 -32.55
C MET A 767 12.57 74.02 -33.30
N ASN A 768 11.38 73.83 -33.89
CA ASN A 768 11.08 72.66 -34.70
C ASN A 768 12.02 72.59 -35.92
N LYS A 769 12.17 73.68 -36.69
CA LYS A 769 13.09 73.73 -37.84
C LYS A 769 14.54 73.45 -37.44
N ALA A 770 15.01 74.00 -36.32
CA ALA A 770 16.38 73.76 -35.85
C ALA A 770 16.59 72.31 -35.43
N SER A 771 15.66 71.73 -34.68
CA SER A 771 15.71 70.30 -34.33
C SER A 771 15.73 69.41 -35.58
N PHE A 772 14.91 69.74 -36.59
CA PHE A 772 14.87 69.04 -37.87
C PHE A 772 16.21 69.11 -38.61
N ALA A 773 16.82 70.29 -38.66
CA ALA A 773 18.12 70.50 -39.29
C ALA A 773 19.24 69.73 -38.56
N ILE A 774 19.24 69.73 -37.22
CA ILE A 774 20.22 68.97 -36.41
C ILE A 774 20.08 67.47 -36.71
N LEU A 775 18.86 66.91 -36.63
CA LEU A 775 18.64 65.48 -36.87
C LEU A 775 18.96 65.09 -38.32
N LYS A 776 18.57 65.92 -39.30
CA LYS A 776 18.92 65.71 -40.71
C LYS A 776 20.44 65.69 -40.91
N ARG A 777 21.17 66.55 -40.19
CA ARG A 777 22.65 66.56 -40.23
C ARG A 777 23.25 65.30 -39.60
N ILE A 778 22.72 64.81 -38.47
CA ILE A 778 23.16 63.55 -37.87
C ILE A 778 22.97 62.39 -38.86
N ILE A 779 21.81 62.31 -39.52
CA ILE A 779 21.53 61.29 -40.54
C ILE A 779 22.51 61.41 -41.70
N ALA A 780 22.76 62.62 -42.21
CA ALA A 780 23.70 62.84 -43.32
C ALA A 780 25.15 62.47 -42.95
N LEU A 781 25.56 62.72 -41.70
CA LEU A 781 26.90 62.37 -41.21
C LEU A 781 27.07 60.87 -41.03
N ASN A 782 26.12 60.22 -40.36
CA ASN A 782 26.17 58.78 -40.10
C ASN A 782 24.76 58.21 -39.84
N PRO A 783 24.10 57.64 -40.86
CA PRO A 783 22.77 57.06 -40.72
C PRO A 783 22.69 55.94 -39.67
N ARG A 784 23.75 55.13 -39.53
CA ARG A 784 23.81 54.05 -38.52
C ARG A 784 23.87 54.59 -37.10
N GLN A 785 24.54 55.73 -36.91
CA GLN A 785 24.59 56.39 -35.61
C GLN A 785 23.22 56.93 -35.21
N TYR A 786 22.48 57.53 -36.15
CA TYR A 786 21.09 57.94 -35.93
C TYR A 786 20.20 56.74 -35.54
N GLU A 787 20.32 55.61 -36.24
CA GLU A 787 19.62 54.37 -35.87
C GLU A 787 19.99 53.89 -34.46
N GLY A 788 21.25 53.99 -34.07
CA GLY A 788 21.69 53.70 -32.70
C GLY A 788 21.06 54.63 -31.65
N PHE A 789 20.92 55.92 -31.96
CA PHE A 789 20.21 56.86 -31.10
C PHE A 789 18.71 56.55 -30.98
N LEU A 790 18.05 56.22 -32.10
CA LEU A 790 16.65 55.76 -32.08
C LEU A 790 16.47 54.53 -31.18
N LYS A 791 17.35 53.53 -31.30
CA LYS A 791 17.35 52.35 -30.42
C LYS A 791 17.52 52.73 -28.96
N SER A 792 18.35 53.73 -28.65
CA SER A 792 18.58 54.21 -27.28
C SER A 792 17.38 54.92 -26.65
N ILE A 793 16.42 55.38 -27.45
CA ILE A 793 15.17 56.00 -26.99
C ILE A 793 13.97 55.05 -27.10
N GLY A 794 14.18 53.79 -27.50
CA GLY A 794 13.16 52.75 -27.58
C GLY A 794 12.50 52.56 -28.94
N ILE A 795 13.04 53.15 -30.01
CA ILE A 795 12.56 52.99 -31.38
C ILE A 795 13.44 51.96 -32.10
N GLU A 796 12.88 50.80 -32.45
CA GLU A 796 13.67 49.62 -32.86
C GLU A 796 14.39 49.78 -34.22
N SER A 797 13.84 50.58 -35.13
CA SER A 797 14.38 50.79 -36.46
C SER A 797 13.93 52.14 -37.04
N THR A 798 14.73 52.68 -37.96
CA THR A 798 14.39 53.87 -38.75
C THR A 798 13.12 53.69 -39.58
N ALA A 799 12.76 52.45 -39.98
CA ALA A 799 11.51 52.17 -40.69
C ALA A 799 10.24 52.38 -39.84
N LEU A 800 10.40 52.41 -38.50
CA LEU A 800 9.33 52.60 -37.54
C LEU A 800 9.29 54.04 -36.98
N ASP A 801 10.18 54.92 -37.44
CA ASP A 801 10.23 56.33 -37.05
C ASP A 801 9.57 57.20 -38.13
N PRO A 802 8.34 57.73 -37.90
CA PRO A 802 7.69 58.63 -38.85
C PRO A 802 8.53 59.88 -39.15
N LEU A 803 9.32 60.33 -38.17
CA LEU A 803 10.20 61.49 -38.34
C LEU A 803 11.36 61.19 -39.30
N TYR A 804 11.91 59.97 -39.29
CA TYR A 804 12.98 59.58 -40.21
C TYR A 804 12.55 59.67 -41.67
N ILE A 805 11.33 59.22 -41.99
CA ILE A 805 10.77 59.35 -43.34
C ILE A 805 10.71 60.84 -43.73
N LYS A 806 10.15 61.68 -42.85
CA LYS A 806 10.06 63.13 -43.06
C LYS A 806 11.43 63.81 -43.23
N LEU A 807 12.46 63.33 -42.53
CA LEU A 807 13.83 63.88 -42.57
C LEU A 807 14.60 63.49 -43.84
N THR A 808 14.23 62.36 -44.47
CA THR A 808 14.93 61.76 -45.61
C THR A 808 14.26 61.98 -46.97
N THR A 809 12.97 62.32 -46.98
CA THR A 809 12.28 62.97 -48.10
C THR A 809 12.59 64.45 -48.15
#